data_AF-A0A9Q1AZF4-F1
#
_entry.id   AF-A0A9Q1AZF4-F1
#
_cell.length_a   1.000
_cell.length_b   1.000
_cell.length_c   1.000
_cell.angle_alpha   90.00
_cell.angle_beta   90.00
_cell.angle_gamma   90.00
#
_symmetry.space_group_name_H-M   'P 1'
#
loop_
_entity.id
_entity.type
_entity.pdbx_description
1 polymer ?
#
loop_
_entity_poly.entity_id
_entity_poly.type
_entity_poly.pdbx_seq_one_letter_code
_entity_poly.pdbx_strand_id
1 'polypeptide(L)'
;MFRRVGQQARGDNEVPSEDALVLQLQLTRGQEKFVEALQSQQTLLVDLQQKLAEQQSTLVTQQREIIEQQRKMYEQMDLIKVQYGMLFDTVKQMSLKGLQEDLQHYYEASLQGLWNQVRSHLQKSYSFHKVEVDAKVIDVGEPMVDCGLCESDEFCNFLKTPARCEKCTLCPAGFFQLSECSANADRICQDRDECVESPSICGERVKCLNTPGGFRCLGVAEKEAALGLCGEGYFFNQEVQECQACLMCEAGVVSFPCTLVSDTVCSTARENKLSESWAAHLIFPLKKPTASPVYPGFDLIFKGEQECSIVVMEGSSVLFKQHGLMWADFNFAVKHNCRNFLQLSFKFNNSEEDNELSGVRVEQPEGKILQSITMSGATEVEPGHVLSVFLKSPNQFCNQSKDLNIYDLHAPLSLFWLSHDTGAVAMRAQTSAAQHYQTNFRPTFKLVSLSDPYMLSLSHDGRAIKFTEMGVVKFVFHQALYSMGHTCVREGLFLASYLSRNGTNTELMTVHKSGVNYRDTTISASWATRVEAGDLLSFEILSPTQCSVRYFGDSSGISMLSLIWIPSAVSTELSALVSVMGLPTGAVRNRVLGFTQVSPSEKQVHLVSAGQFAQKYFAFTEKGVASVAFTLKLIHSCNMLQVTLNQLTSDSGQPKAVAQQVGGQMPEGSIWTSVSLRSSFEVCNGTMISISLDCVRGRVNHIAHDHGTGLSILWISL
;
A
#
# COMPACT_ATOMS: atom_id res chain seq x y z
N MET A 1 -77.25 -27.68 22.67
CA MET A 1 -78.44 -26.88 23.03
C MET A 1 -78.32 -25.55 22.28
N PHE A 2 -79.31 -25.24 21.42
CA PHE A 2 -79.68 -23.94 20.78
C PHE A 2 -78.58 -23.04 20.12
N ARG A 3 -78.60 -22.76 18.80
CA ARG A 3 -79.46 -21.81 18.02
C ARG A 3 -79.40 -20.38 18.62
N ARG A 4 -79.02 -19.29 17.94
CA ARG A 4 -79.56 -18.63 16.72
C ARG A 4 -78.63 -17.44 16.33
N VAL A 5 -78.25 -17.22 15.07
CA VAL A 5 -78.95 -16.55 13.93
C VAL A 5 -78.88 -15.01 13.91
N GLY A 6 -78.35 -14.49 12.80
CA GLY A 6 -78.79 -13.28 12.07
C GLY A 6 -78.23 -13.37 10.64
N GLN A 7 -79.05 -13.72 9.62
CA GLN A 7 -79.76 -12.81 8.66
C GLN A 7 -78.78 -12.03 7.73
N GLN A 8 -78.90 -11.94 6.39
CA GLN A 8 -80.01 -12.19 5.45
C GLN A 8 -79.56 -12.03 3.95
N ALA A 9 -80.04 -12.92 3.06
CA ALA A 9 -80.46 -12.78 1.62
C ALA A 9 -79.48 -12.21 0.53
N ARG A 10 -79.54 -12.51 -0.78
CA ARG A 10 -80.40 -13.31 -1.71
C ARG A 10 -79.69 -13.38 -3.09
N GLY A 11 -80.01 -14.37 -3.93
CA GLY A 11 -79.86 -14.27 -5.39
C GLY A 11 -79.59 -15.60 -6.11
N ASP A 12 -80.66 -16.22 -6.62
CA ASP A 12 -80.62 -17.39 -7.52
C ASP A 12 -80.15 -16.99 -8.94
N ASN A 13 -79.46 -17.89 -9.65
CA ASN A 13 -79.48 -18.02 -11.12
C ASN A 13 -78.93 -19.40 -11.52
N GLU A 14 -79.81 -20.26 -12.03
CA GLU A 14 -79.46 -21.49 -12.76
C GLU A 14 -78.79 -21.16 -14.10
N VAL A 15 -77.76 -21.91 -14.48
CA VAL A 15 -77.02 -21.79 -15.75
C VAL A 15 -77.27 -23.08 -16.59
N PRO A 16 -77.40 -23.01 -17.93
CA PRO A 16 -77.88 -24.11 -18.76
C PRO A 16 -76.83 -25.23 -18.94
N SER A 17 -77.30 -26.47 -19.13
CA SER A 17 -76.49 -27.69 -19.13
C SER A 17 -75.54 -27.91 -20.31
N GLU A 18 -75.58 -27.07 -21.37
CA GLU A 18 -74.67 -27.22 -22.52
C GLU A 18 -73.31 -26.52 -22.30
N ASP A 19 -73.29 -25.39 -21.61
CA ASP A 19 -72.04 -24.66 -21.31
C ASP A 19 -71.17 -25.40 -20.28
N ALA A 20 -71.80 -26.16 -19.37
CA ALA A 20 -71.09 -27.01 -18.42
C ALA A 20 -70.32 -28.15 -19.11
N LEU A 21 -70.88 -28.70 -20.21
CA LEU A 21 -70.27 -29.80 -20.95
C LEU A 21 -69.08 -29.30 -21.79
N VAL A 22 -69.19 -28.11 -22.38
CA VAL A 22 -68.11 -27.46 -23.15
C VAL A 22 -66.96 -27.04 -22.24
N LEU A 23 -67.25 -26.49 -21.05
CA LEU A 23 -66.24 -26.18 -20.04
C LEU A 23 -65.51 -27.43 -19.57
N GLN A 24 -66.22 -28.53 -19.33
CA GLN A 24 -65.62 -29.78 -18.88
C GLN A 24 -64.75 -30.44 -19.96
N LEU A 25 -65.15 -30.34 -21.24
CA LEU A 25 -64.34 -30.80 -22.39
C LEU A 25 -63.10 -29.94 -22.64
N GLN A 26 -63.17 -28.61 -22.43
CA GLN A 26 -61.99 -27.75 -22.52
C GLN A 26 -61.03 -27.96 -21.35
N LEU A 27 -61.55 -28.26 -20.15
CA LEU A 27 -60.74 -28.53 -18.97
C LEU A 27 -60.00 -29.87 -19.08
N THR A 28 -60.65 -30.93 -19.59
CA THR A 28 -59.99 -32.22 -19.84
C THR A 28 -58.96 -32.12 -20.95
N ARG A 29 -59.26 -31.39 -22.05
CA ARG A 29 -58.30 -31.16 -23.13
C ARG A 29 -57.12 -30.27 -22.70
N GLY A 30 -57.35 -29.34 -21.77
CA GLY A 30 -56.31 -28.55 -21.14
C GLY A 30 -55.43 -29.38 -20.20
N GLN A 31 -56.02 -30.30 -19.44
CA GLN A 31 -55.30 -31.26 -18.60
C GLN A 31 -54.45 -32.23 -19.42
N GLU A 32 -54.95 -32.76 -20.54
CA GLU A 32 -54.17 -33.62 -21.44
C GLU A 32 -52.95 -32.88 -22.01
N LYS A 33 -53.12 -31.65 -22.50
CA LYS A 33 -51.99 -30.83 -22.97
C LYS A 33 -50.99 -30.51 -21.88
N PHE A 34 -51.44 -30.30 -20.66
CA PHE A 34 -50.55 -30.05 -19.52
C PHE A 34 -49.77 -31.30 -19.13
N VAL A 35 -50.40 -32.48 -19.17
CA VAL A 35 -49.75 -33.77 -18.93
C VAL A 35 -48.75 -34.10 -20.04
N GLU A 36 -49.06 -33.84 -21.30
CA GLU A 36 -48.11 -33.98 -22.42
C GLU A 36 -46.92 -33.02 -22.27
N ALA A 37 -47.15 -31.77 -21.86
CA ALA A 37 -46.08 -30.81 -21.59
C ALA A 37 -45.18 -31.27 -20.42
N LEU A 38 -45.76 -31.79 -19.34
CA LEU A 38 -45.02 -32.35 -18.20
C LEU A 38 -44.20 -33.58 -18.59
N GLN A 39 -44.77 -34.48 -19.40
CA GLN A 39 -44.05 -35.64 -19.94
C GLN A 39 -42.89 -35.19 -20.83
N SER A 40 -43.08 -34.14 -21.65
CA SER A 40 -42.01 -33.58 -22.48
C SER A 40 -40.90 -32.90 -21.66
N GLN A 41 -41.24 -32.25 -20.53
CA GLN A 41 -40.24 -31.70 -19.61
C GLN A 41 -39.49 -32.81 -18.86
N GLN A 42 -40.18 -33.90 -18.52
CA GLN A 42 -39.57 -35.04 -17.85
C GLN A 42 -38.56 -35.76 -18.76
N THR A 43 -38.87 -35.91 -20.06
CA THR A 43 -37.91 -36.49 -21.01
C THR A 43 -36.70 -35.57 -21.24
N LEU A 44 -36.89 -34.24 -21.27
CA LEU A 44 -35.79 -33.28 -21.33
C LEU A 44 -34.89 -33.31 -20.09
N LEU A 45 -35.46 -33.48 -18.89
CA LEU A 45 -34.68 -33.60 -17.66
C LEU A 45 -33.83 -34.88 -17.63
N VAL A 46 -34.38 -35.99 -18.14
CA VAL A 46 -33.63 -37.25 -18.25
C VAL A 46 -32.50 -37.13 -19.26
N ASP A 47 -32.72 -36.51 -20.42
CA ASP A 47 -31.67 -36.25 -21.43
C ASP A 47 -30.56 -35.33 -20.89
N LEU A 48 -30.94 -34.29 -20.14
CA LEU A 48 -29.99 -33.40 -19.47
C LEU A 48 -29.18 -34.11 -18.39
N GLN A 49 -29.81 -34.97 -17.58
CA GLN A 49 -29.10 -35.78 -16.60
C GLN A 49 -28.11 -36.75 -17.26
N GLN A 50 -28.48 -37.34 -18.39
CA GLN A 50 -27.61 -38.25 -19.14
C GLN A 50 -26.41 -37.51 -19.75
N LYS A 51 -26.62 -36.33 -20.35
CA LYS A 51 -25.53 -35.47 -20.84
C LYS A 51 -24.60 -34.98 -19.73
N LEU A 52 -25.16 -34.65 -18.56
CA LEU A 52 -24.36 -34.23 -17.41
C LEU A 52 -23.47 -35.38 -16.91
N ALA A 53 -23.99 -36.61 -16.88
CA ALA A 53 -23.22 -37.79 -16.51
C ALA A 53 -22.09 -38.10 -17.53
N GLU A 54 -22.35 -37.94 -18.83
CA GLU A 54 -21.31 -38.05 -19.86
C GLU A 54 -20.24 -36.95 -19.72
N GLN A 55 -20.62 -35.70 -19.47
CA GLN A 55 -19.66 -34.63 -19.21
C GLN A 55 -18.84 -34.86 -17.94
N GLN A 56 -19.46 -35.38 -16.88
CA GLN A 56 -18.76 -35.70 -15.65
C GLN A 56 -17.76 -36.85 -15.84
N SER A 57 -18.11 -37.88 -16.61
CA SER A 57 -17.19 -38.99 -16.89
C SER A 57 -16.01 -38.57 -17.76
N THR A 58 -16.23 -37.71 -18.77
CA THR A 58 -15.14 -37.16 -19.61
C THR A 58 -14.19 -36.26 -18.80
N LEU A 59 -14.71 -35.44 -17.89
CA LEU A 59 -13.89 -34.63 -16.98
C LEU A 59 -13.03 -35.50 -16.05
N VAL A 60 -13.60 -36.58 -15.48
CA VAL A 60 -12.85 -37.50 -14.61
C VAL A 60 -11.77 -38.23 -15.39
N THR A 61 -12.00 -38.58 -16.66
CA THR A 61 -10.96 -39.18 -17.51
C THR A 61 -9.85 -38.19 -17.83
N GLN A 62 -10.17 -36.93 -18.15
CA GLN A 62 -9.16 -35.89 -18.36
C GLN A 62 -8.33 -35.61 -17.11
N GLN A 63 -8.97 -35.57 -15.94
CA GLN A 63 -8.28 -35.38 -14.67
C GLN A 63 -7.30 -36.52 -14.38
N ARG A 64 -7.67 -37.77 -14.72
CA ARG A 64 -6.75 -38.91 -14.62
C ARG A 64 -5.57 -38.83 -15.57
N GLU A 65 -5.79 -38.41 -16.83
CA GLU A 65 -4.69 -38.22 -17.78
C GLU A 65 -3.71 -37.12 -17.33
N ILE A 66 -4.23 -36.01 -16.78
CA ILE A 66 -3.38 -34.93 -16.25
C ILE A 66 -2.52 -35.43 -15.08
N ILE A 67 -3.09 -36.21 -14.16
CA ILE A 67 -2.34 -36.79 -13.03
C ILE A 67 -1.26 -37.76 -13.53
N GLU A 68 -1.57 -38.59 -14.53
CA GLU A 68 -0.60 -39.51 -15.12
C GLU A 68 0.52 -38.77 -15.88
N GLN A 69 0.20 -37.67 -16.57
CA GLN A 69 1.20 -36.80 -17.19
C GLN A 69 2.09 -36.11 -16.15
N GLN A 70 1.53 -35.63 -15.05
CA GLN A 70 2.31 -35.06 -13.95
C GLN A 70 3.25 -36.11 -13.35
N ARG A 71 2.79 -37.35 -13.13
CA ARG A 71 3.64 -38.44 -12.63
C ARG A 71 4.83 -38.72 -13.56
N LYS A 72 4.58 -38.81 -14.88
CA LYS A 72 5.66 -39.00 -15.87
C LYS A 72 6.65 -37.84 -15.90
N MET A 73 6.16 -36.61 -15.76
CA MET A 73 7.01 -35.43 -15.63
C MET A 73 7.88 -35.48 -14.36
N TYR A 74 7.33 -35.93 -13.22
CA TYR A 74 8.11 -36.11 -11.99
C TYR A 74 9.20 -37.18 -12.14
N GLU A 75 8.89 -38.32 -12.77
CA GLU A 75 9.89 -39.36 -13.06
C GLU A 75 11.00 -38.86 -14.00
N GLN A 76 10.66 -38.06 -15.01
CA GLN A 76 11.65 -37.39 -15.87
C GLN A 76 12.51 -36.38 -15.11
N MET A 77 11.92 -35.64 -14.17
CA MET A 77 12.63 -34.68 -13.34
C MET A 77 13.62 -35.36 -12.38
N ASP A 78 13.28 -36.54 -11.85
CA ASP A 78 14.22 -37.32 -11.02
C ASP A 78 15.38 -37.90 -11.85
N LEU A 79 15.14 -38.33 -13.09
CA LEU A 79 16.20 -38.68 -14.04
C LEU A 79 17.13 -37.49 -14.31
N ILE A 80 16.57 -36.30 -14.53
CA ILE A 80 17.34 -35.07 -14.74
C ILE A 80 18.14 -34.71 -13.47
N LYS A 81 17.57 -34.88 -12.27
CA LYS A 81 18.29 -34.66 -10.99
C LYS A 81 19.46 -35.61 -10.83
N VAL A 82 19.32 -36.89 -11.16
CA VAL A 82 20.42 -37.85 -11.11
C VAL A 82 21.50 -37.49 -12.14
N GLN A 83 21.09 -37.06 -13.33
CA GLN A 83 22.02 -36.62 -14.38
C GLN A 83 22.78 -35.34 -14.00
N TYR A 84 22.10 -34.37 -13.40
CA TYR A 84 22.71 -33.16 -12.83
C TYR A 84 23.57 -33.49 -11.60
N GLY A 85 23.19 -34.46 -10.78
CA GLY A 85 23.99 -34.93 -9.65
C GLY A 85 25.32 -35.55 -10.11
N MET A 86 25.30 -36.38 -11.15
CA MET A 86 26.52 -36.94 -11.75
C MET A 86 27.38 -35.85 -12.42
N LEU A 87 26.77 -34.85 -13.07
CA LEU A 87 27.48 -33.69 -13.61
C LEU A 87 28.09 -32.82 -12.49
N PHE A 88 27.38 -32.68 -11.37
CA PHE A 88 27.85 -31.91 -10.22
C PHE A 88 29.00 -32.63 -9.49
N ASP A 89 28.93 -33.96 -9.37
CA ASP A 89 30.00 -34.78 -8.79
C ASP A 89 31.23 -34.84 -9.70
N THR A 90 31.06 -34.85 -11.02
CA THR A 90 32.17 -34.72 -11.97
C THR A 90 32.79 -33.31 -11.96
N VAL A 91 31.99 -32.25 -11.77
CA VAL A 91 32.50 -30.88 -11.56
C VAL A 91 33.20 -30.74 -10.19
N LYS A 92 32.70 -31.39 -9.13
CA LYS A 92 33.41 -31.49 -7.84
C LYS A 92 34.74 -32.22 -7.98
N GLN A 93 34.78 -33.34 -8.70
CA GLN A 93 36.02 -34.09 -8.91
C GLN A 93 37.02 -33.36 -9.83
N MET A 94 36.55 -32.57 -10.79
CA MET A 94 37.41 -31.72 -11.63
C MET A 94 37.89 -30.44 -10.92
N SER A 95 37.09 -29.87 -10.01
CA SER A 95 37.51 -28.69 -9.22
C SER A 95 38.40 -29.04 -8.02
N LEU A 96 38.24 -30.23 -7.40
CA LEU A 96 39.13 -30.67 -6.31
C LEU A 96 40.50 -31.15 -6.79
N LYS A 97 40.64 -31.67 -8.01
CA LYS A 97 41.96 -32.14 -8.52
C LYS A 97 42.90 -31.05 -9.01
N GLY A 98 42.41 -29.80 -9.18
CA GLY A 98 43.24 -28.67 -9.61
C GLY A 98 43.57 -27.66 -8.49
N LEU A 99 42.84 -27.67 -7.37
CA LEU A 99 42.99 -26.69 -6.27
C LEU A 99 43.59 -27.29 -4.99
N GLN A 100 43.78 -28.60 -4.92
CA GLN A 100 44.31 -29.26 -3.72
C GLN A 100 45.84 -29.47 -3.73
N GLU A 101 46.50 -29.35 -4.89
CA GLU A 101 47.97 -29.47 -4.95
C GLU A 101 48.69 -28.12 -4.69
N ASP A 102 48.08 -26.97 -5.01
CA ASP A 102 48.70 -25.65 -4.78
C ASP A 102 48.41 -25.01 -3.41
N LEU A 103 47.33 -25.41 -2.73
CA LEU A 103 46.95 -24.88 -1.40
C LEU A 103 47.59 -25.64 -0.23
N GLN A 104 47.99 -26.90 -0.43
CA GLN A 104 48.66 -27.71 0.60
C GLN A 104 50.11 -27.24 0.84
N HIS A 105 50.80 -26.79 -0.23
CA HIS A 105 52.20 -26.37 -0.15
C HIS A 105 52.40 -24.99 0.49
N TYR A 106 51.36 -24.15 0.54
CA TYR A 106 51.41 -22.81 1.15
C TYR A 106 51.06 -22.82 2.65
N TYR A 107 50.21 -23.75 3.11
CA TYR A 107 49.80 -23.86 4.52
C TYR A 107 50.80 -24.64 5.40
N GLU A 108 51.56 -25.59 4.84
CA GLU A 108 52.56 -26.35 5.62
C GLU A 108 53.80 -25.54 6.00
N ALA A 109 54.16 -24.50 5.23
CA ALA A 109 55.30 -23.64 5.56
C ALA A 109 55.01 -22.59 6.64
N SER A 110 53.75 -22.15 6.81
CA SER A 110 53.40 -21.08 7.74
C SER A 110 52.97 -21.56 9.13
N LEU A 111 52.53 -22.82 9.28
CA LEU A 111 52.06 -23.37 10.56
C LEU A 111 53.15 -24.05 11.40
N GLN A 112 54.31 -24.39 10.83
CA GLN A 112 55.45 -24.92 11.59
C GLN A 112 56.25 -23.85 12.36
N GLY A 113 56.05 -22.57 12.06
CA GLY A 113 56.67 -21.45 12.81
C GLY A 113 55.94 -21.12 14.12
N LEU A 114 54.60 -21.18 14.14
CA LEU A 114 53.80 -20.79 15.32
C LEU A 114 53.63 -21.91 16.36
N TRP A 115 53.68 -23.18 15.96
CA TRP A 115 53.44 -24.32 16.85
C TRP A 115 54.58 -24.62 17.84
N ASN A 116 55.78 -24.07 17.63
CA ASN A 116 56.91 -24.26 18.53
C ASN A 116 56.97 -23.25 19.69
N GLN A 117 56.10 -22.23 19.70
CA GLN A 117 56.10 -21.19 20.74
C GLN A 117 54.99 -21.37 21.79
N VAL A 118 53.98 -22.21 21.52
CA VAL A 118 52.83 -22.46 22.43
C VAL A 118 53.01 -23.75 23.25
N ARG A 119 53.94 -24.64 22.87
CA ARG A 119 54.21 -25.91 23.57
C ARG A 119 55.02 -25.75 24.87
N SER A 120 55.52 -24.56 25.22
CA SER A 120 56.32 -24.34 26.44
C SER A 120 55.54 -23.79 27.65
N HIS A 121 54.25 -23.41 27.50
CA HIS A 121 53.51 -22.74 28.58
C HIS A 121 52.33 -23.51 29.19
N LEU A 122 51.93 -24.67 28.65
CA LEU A 122 50.73 -25.41 29.06
C LEU A 122 51.04 -26.80 29.65
N GLN A 123 51.95 -26.84 30.64
CA GLN A 123 52.24 -28.05 31.40
C GLN A 123 52.29 -27.83 32.92
N LYS A 124 51.44 -26.96 33.46
CA LYS A 124 51.15 -26.88 34.90
C LYS A 124 49.71 -26.40 35.15
N SER A 125 48.77 -27.33 35.29
CA SER A 125 47.69 -27.28 36.30
C SER A 125 46.60 -28.32 36.02
N TYR A 126 46.66 -29.46 36.72
CA TYR A 126 45.49 -30.31 37.01
C TYR A 126 45.47 -30.54 38.52
N SER A 127 44.47 -29.99 39.22
CA SER A 127 43.82 -30.66 40.36
C SER A 127 42.64 -29.85 40.92
N PHE A 128 41.56 -30.58 41.19
CA PHE A 128 40.31 -30.22 41.86
C PHE A 128 40.50 -29.71 43.32
N HIS A 129 39.72 -28.70 43.77
CA HIS A 129 38.67 -28.81 44.83
C HIS A 129 38.01 -27.45 45.19
N LYS A 130 36.71 -27.51 45.52
CA LYS A 130 35.83 -26.50 46.15
C LYS A 130 36.45 -25.82 47.38
N VAL A 131 36.16 -24.53 47.62
CA VAL A 131 35.38 -23.93 48.75
C VAL A 131 35.38 -22.40 48.61
N GLU A 132 34.28 -21.78 49.07
CA GLU A 132 33.85 -20.38 49.07
C GLU A 132 34.85 -19.34 49.64
N VAL A 133 34.67 -18.08 49.21
CA VAL A 133 34.44 -16.84 50.01
C VAL A 133 35.04 -15.61 49.28
N ASP A 134 34.21 -14.56 49.23
CA ASP A 134 34.43 -13.19 48.78
C ASP A 134 35.86 -12.61 48.85
N ALA A 135 36.25 -11.86 47.79
CA ALA A 135 36.36 -10.39 47.84
C ALA A 135 37.25 -9.82 46.71
N LYS A 136 36.67 -8.87 45.96
CA LYS A 136 37.26 -7.66 45.36
C LYS A 136 38.42 -7.75 44.34
N VAL A 137 38.04 -7.36 43.11
CA VAL A 137 38.64 -6.35 42.18
C VAL A 137 40.13 -6.53 41.78
N ILE A 138 40.40 -6.77 40.48
CA ILE A 138 40.83 -5.79 39.43
C ILE A 138 41.15 -6.56 38.12
N ASP A 139 40.26 -6.37 37.14
CA ASP A 139 40.44 -6.02 35.71
C ASP A 139 41.68 -6.48 34.90
N VAL A 140 41.46 -7.23 33.81
CA VAL A 140 41.44 -6.76 32.39
C VAL A 140 41.57 -7.96 31.43
N GLY A 141 40.57 -8.16 30.56
CA GLY A 141 40.84 -8.46 29.13
C GLY A 141 40.32 -9.77 28.49
N GLU A 142 39.00 -9.99 28.44
CA GLU A 142 38.36 -10.78 27.36
C GLU A 142 37.18 -9.96 26.79
N PRO A 143 36.95 -9.92 25.46
CA PRO A 143 35.81 -9.19 24.90
C PRO A 143 34.52 -9.95 25.23
N MET A 144 33.84 -9.46 26.27
CA MET A 144 32.51 -9.89 26.65
C MET A 144 31.54 -9.64 25.49
N VAL A 145 30.56 -10.54 25.34
CA VAL A 145 29.42 -10.39 24.44
C VAL A 145 28.64 -9.16 24.89
N ASP A 146 28.87 -8.04 24.21
CA ASP A 146 28.35 -6.72 24.58
C ASP A 146 26.97 -6.49 23.95
N CYS A 147 25.92 -6.37 24.76
CA CYS A 147 24.95 -5.32 24.44
C CYS A 147 25.65 -4.02 24.82
N GLY A 148 25.72 -3.05 23.91
CA GLY A 148 26.11 -1.70 24.30
C GLY A 148 25.21 -1.14 25.42
N LEU A 149 25.52 0.07 25.90
CA LEU A 149 24.73 0.79 26.91
C LEU A 149 23.23 0.82 26.53
N CYS A 150 22.42 -0.06 27.13
CA CYS A 150 20.97 -0.05 27.00
C CYS A 150 20.41 1.20 27.71
N GLU A 151 19.27 1.71 27.25
CA GLU A 151 18.61 2.87 27.86
C GLU A 151 18.10 2.55 29.29
N SER A 152 17.75 3.56 30.10
CA SER A 152 17.36 3.38 31.50
C SER A 152 16.14 2.48 31.72
N ASP A 153 15.33 2.26 30.68
CA ASP A 153 14.14 1.41 30.68
C ASP A 153 14.36 0.06 29.95
N GLU A 154 15.61 -0.33 29.69
CA GLU A 154 15.99 -1.54 28.98
C GLU A 154 17.06 -2.36 29.71
N PHE A 155 17.00 -3.69 29.60
CA PHE A 155 18.00 -4.62 30.11
C PHE A 155 18.55 -5.50 28.98
N CYS A 156 19.83 -5.86 29.06
CA CYS A 156 20.43 -6.78 28.11
C CYS A 156 20.04 -8.22 28.42
N ASN A 157 19.35 -8.88 27.50
CA ASN A 157 18.99 -10.28 27.63
C ASN A 157 20.10 -11.19 27.09
N PHE A 158 20.95 -11.68 27.98
CA PHE A 158 22.08 -12.58 27.66
C PHE A 158 21.65 -14.02 27.34
N LEU A 159 20.38 -14.39 27.56
CA LEU A 159 19.87 -15.73 27.24
C LEU A 159 19.56 -15.89 25.75
N LYS A 160 19.45 -14.79 24.99
CA LYS A 160 19.29 -14.80 23.53
C LYS A 160 20.64 -14.64 22.83
N THR A 161 20.85 -15.40 21.75
CA THR A 161 22.05 -15.31 20.92
C THR A 161 21.69 -14.84 19.50
N PRO A 162 22.12 -13.62 19.08
CA PRO A 162 22.93 -12.64 19.81
C PRO A 162 22.14 -11.91 20.92
N ALA A 163 22.85 -11.42 21.94
CA ALA A 163 22.27 -10.65 23.03
C ALA A 163 21.62 -9.35 22.50
N ARG A 164 20.45 -8.98 23.02
CA ARG A 164 19.70 -7.78 22.62
C ARG A 164 19.18 -7.05 23.86
N CYS A 165 19.13 -5.72 23.80
CA CYS A 165 18.42 -4.91 24.80
C CYS A 165 16.91 -5.15 24.63
N GLU A 166 16.24 -5.46 25.73
CA GLU A 166 14.79 -5.62 25.82
C GLU A 166 14.25 -4.64 26.85
N LYS A 167 13.04 -4.12 26.61
CA LYS A 167 12.37 -3.26 27.58
C LYS A 167 12.05 -4.02 28.86
N CYS A 168 12.25 -3.36 29.99
CA CYS A 168 11.97 -3.96 31.29
C CYS A 168 10.48 -4.27 31.44
N THR A 169 10.18 -5.44 32.00
CA THR A 169 8.82 -5.87 32.26
C THR A 169 8.25 -5.08 33.44
N LEU A 170 7.06 -4.51 33.28
CA LEU A 170 6.33 -3.91 34.41
C LEU A 170 5.76 -5.01 35.29
N CYS A 171 5.74 -4.80 36.61
CA CYS A 171 5.12 -5.77 37.51
C CYS A 171 3.61 -5.88 37.25
N PRO A 172 3.07 -7.10 37.10
CA PRO A 172 1.64 -7.31 36.97
C PRO A 172 0.87 -6.75 38.16
N ALA A 173 -0.43 -6.47 37.96
CA ALA A 173 -1.31 -6.07 39.06
C ALA A 173 -1.31 -7.16 40.17
N GLY A 174 -1.29 -6.72 41.43
CA GLY A 174 -1.17 -7.61 42.59
C GLY A 174 0.27 -7.98 42.97
N PHE A 175 1.28 -7.53 42.22
CA PHE A 175 2.68 -7.71 42.55
C PHE A 175 3.35 -6.37 42.87
N PHE A 176 4.24 -6.35 43.86
CA PHE A 176 5.07 -5.19 44.17
C PHE A 176 6.52 -5.39 43.70
N GLN A 177 7.15 -4.28 43.33
CA GLN A 177 8.50 -4.28 42.79
C GLN A 177 9.54 -4.43 43.92
N LEU A 178 10.39 -5.46 43.84
CA LEU A 178 11.51 -5.69 44.75
C LEU A 178 12.82 -5.07 44.24
N SER A 179 13.04 -5.09 42.92
CA SER A 179 14.25 -4.53 42.30
C SER A 179 13.91 -3.61 41.13
N GLU A 180 14.63 -2.49 41.05
CA GLU A 180 14.59 -1.60 39.88
C GLU A 180 15.23 -2.27 38.67
N CYS A 181 14.81 -1.84 37.49
CA CYS A 181 15.42 -2.34 36.27
C CYS A 181 16.86 -1.83 36.18
N SER A 182 17.75 -2.70 35.72
CA SER A 182 19.15 -2.36 35.49
C SER A 182 19.56 -2.81 34.10
N ALA A 183 20.62 -2.22 33.56
CA ALA A 183 21.13 -2.56 32.22
C ALA A 183 21.41 -4.07 32.03
N ASN A 184 21.54 -4.85 33.12
CA ASN A 184 21.90 -6.26 33.07
C ASN A 184 20.81 -7.21 33.61
N ALA A 185 19.70 -6.69 34.14
CA ALA A 185 18.65 -7.50 34.74
C ALA A 185 17.29 -6.80 34.72
N ASP A 186 16.26 -7.57 34.39
CA ASP A 186 14.86 -7.14 34.43
C ASP A 186 14.36 -6.91 35.87
N ARG A 187 13.20 -6.28 36.01
CA ARG A 187 12.55 -6.04 37.31
C ARG A 187 12.13 -7.36 37.95
N ILE A 188 12.34 -7.47 39.27
CA ILE A 188 11.85 -8.59 40.07
C ILE A 188 10.58 -8.15 40.79
N CYS A 189 9.51 -8.91 40.58
CA CYS A 189 8.19 -8.67 41.15
C CYS A 189 7.88 -9.76 42.18
N GLN A 190 7.37 -9.36 43.35
CA GLN A 190 6.90 -10.26 44.38
C GLN A 190 5.40 -10.13 44.55
N ASP A 191 4.73 -11.27 44.69
CA ASP A 191 3.29 -11.35 44.95
C ASP A 191 2.95 -10.65 46.26
N ARG A 192 1.93 -9.80 46.24
CA ARG A 192 1.43 -9.13 47.43
C ARG A 192 0.52 -10.09 48.17
N ASP A 193 0.88 -10.44 49.39
CA ASP A 193 0.01 -11.30 50.23
C ASP A 193 -1.02 -10.44 50.96
N GLU A 194 -2.18 -10.22 50.33
CA GLU A 194 -3.23 -9.38 50.92
C GLU A 194 -3.83 -10.00 52.19
N CYS A 195 -3.76 -11.33 52.34
CA CYS A 195 -4.25 -12.03 53.51
C CYS A 195 -3.38 -11.75 54.76
N VAL A 196 -2.08 -11.50 54.56
CA VAL A 196 -1.16 -11.08 55.63
C VAL A 196 -1.27 -9.59 55.89
N GLU A 197 -1.41 -8.78 54.84
CA GLU A 197 -1.45 -7.32 54.97
C GLU A 197 -2.76 -6.81 55.57
N SER A 198 -3.90 -7.43 55.20
CA SER A 198 -5.22 -7.09 55.72
C SER A 198 -6.00 -8.36 56.10
N PRO A 199 -5.82 -8.89 57.33
CA PRO A 199 -6.47 -10.13 57.76
C PRO A 199 -8.01 -10.05 57.83
N SER A 200 -8.58 -8.84 57.78
CA SER A 200 -10.03 -8.59 57.74
C SER A 200 -10.58 -8.35 56.33
N ILE A 201 -9.80 -8.52 55.26
CA ILE A 201 -10.22 -8.21 53.87
C ILE A 201 -11.45 -9.02 53.42
N CYS A 202 -11.57 -10.26 53.88
CA CYS A 202 -12.72 -11.14 53.60
C CYS A 202 -13.90 -11.00 54.58
N GLY A 203 -13.85 -10.06 55.52
CA GLY A 203 -14.83 -9.88 56.60
C GLY A 203 -14.54 -10.72 57.85
N GLU A 204 -15.15 -10.34 58.98
CA GLU A 204 -14.96 -11.03 60.26
C GLU A 204 -15.50 -12.47 60.18
N ARG A 205 -14.61 -13.45 60.40
CA ARG A 205 -14.85 -14.92 60.45
C ARG A 205 -14.77 -15.70 59.12
N VAL A 206 -14.32 -15.08 58.03
CA VAL A 206 -14.04 -15.76 56.75
C VAL A 206 -12.53 -16.00 56.61
N LYS A 207 -12.11 -17.18 56.12
CA LYS A 207 -10.68 -17.47 55.90
C LYS A 207 -10.21 -16.92 54.56
N CYS A 208 -9.16 -16.11 54.57
CA CYS A 208 -8.47 -15.62 53.37
C CYS A 208 -7.39 -16.62 52.92
N LEU A 209 -7.29 -16.87 51.62
CA LEU A 209 -6.26 -17.68 50.97
C LEU A 209 -5.58 -16.82 49.88
N ASN A 210 -4.28 -16.58 50.00
CA ASN A 210 -3.53 -15.81 49.02
C ASN A 210 -3.35 -16.59 47.71
N THR A 211 -3.50 -15.93 46.57
CA THR A 211 -3.25 -16.49 45.23
C THR A 211 -2.34 -15.56 44.43
N PRO A 212 -1.56 -16.05 43.45
CA PRO A 212 -0.69 -15.16 42.67
C PRO A 212 -1.49 -14.06 41.95
N GLY A 213 -1.26 -12.80 42.31
CA GLY A 213 -1.95 -11.62 41.80
C GLY A 213 -3.32 -11.32 42.45
N GLY A 214 -3.66 -11.98 43.57
CA GLY A 214 -4.92 -11.75 44.28
C GLY A 214 -5.19 -12.68 45.46
N PHE A 215 -6.46 -12.87 45.82
CA PHE A 215 -6.83 -13.71 46.95
C PHE A 215 -8.23 -14.32 46.84
N ARG A 216 -8.46 -15.36 47.64
CA ARG A 216 -9.73 -16.08 47.73
C ARG A 216 -10.29 -16.11 49.15
N CYS A 217 -11.55 -15.69 49.29
CA CYS A 217 -12.29 -15.76 50.54
C CYS A 217 -13.09 -17.07 50.65
N LEU A 218 -12.72 -17.95 51.58
CA LEU A 218 -13.34 -19.26 51.75
C LEU A 218 -14.59 -19.17 52.65
N GLY A 219 -15.75 -19.53 52.10
CA GLY A 219 -17.02 -19.62 52.84
C GLY A 219 -18.05 -18.54 52.51
N VAL A 220 -17.81 -17.75 51.46
CA VAL A 220 -18.73 -16.70 50.96
C VAL A 220 -19.61 -17.28 49.85
N ALA A 221 -20.92 -16.98 49.86
CA ALA A 221 -21.81 -17.34 48.75
C ALA A 221 -21.58 -16.41 47.55
N GLU A 222 -21.68 -16.92 46.32
CA GLU A 222 -21.43 -16.18 45.06
C GLU A 222 -22.16 -14.82 44.97
N LYS A 223 -23.36 -14.72 45.56
CA LYS A 223 -24.15 -13.47 45.62
C LYS A 223 -23.62 -12.43 46.61
N GLU A 224 -22.90 -12.85 47.65
CA GLU A 224 -22.28 -11.97 48.65
C GLU A 224 -20.91 -11.47 48.16
N ALA A 225 -20.17 -12.29 47.40
CA ALA A 225 -18.91 -11.90 46.78
C ALA A 225 -19.09 -10.75 45.77
N ALA A 226 -20.17 -10.78 44.98
CA ALA A 226 -20.52 -9.74 44.01
C ALA A 226 -21.00 -8.41 44.64
N LEU A 227 -21.24 -8.36 45.96
CA LEU A 227 -21.64 -7.15 46.69
C LEU A 227 -20.45 -6.33 47.22
N GLY A 228 -19.21 -6.71 46.88
CA GLY A 228 -18.00 -5.93 47.16
C GLY A 228 -17.20 -6.38 48.38
N LEU A 229 -16.93 -7.68 48.49
CA LEU A 229 -16.00 -8.23 49.49
C LEU A 229 -14.52 -8.08 49.07
N CYS A 230 -14.24 -7.85 47.79
CA CYS A 230 -12.93 -7.45 47.33
C CYS A 230 -12.78 -5.95 47.63
N GLY A 231 -11.83 -5.56 48.49
CA GLY A 231 -11.63 -4.17 48.91
C GLY A 231 -11.31 -3.20 47.76
N GLU A 232 -11.05 -1.92 48.07
CA GLU A 232 -10.73 -0.92 47.05
C GLU A 232 -9.48 -1.32 46.22
N GLY A 233 -9.59 -1.27 44.88
CA GLY A 233 -8.52 -1.65 43.97
C GLY A 233 -8.48 -3.13 43.57
N TYR A 234 -9.49 -3.92 43.95
CA TYR A 234 -9.68 -5.32 43.53
C TYR A 234 -11.08 -5.54 42.95
N PHE A 235 -11.20 -6.46 42.00
CA PHE A 235 -12.48 -6.87 41.42
C PHE A 235 -12.69 -8.38 41.58
N PHE A 236 -13.94 -8.80 41.71
CA PHE A 236 -14.30 -10.22 41.80
C PHE A 236 -14.44 -10.82 40.41
N ASN A 237 -13.55 -11.75 40.07
CA ASN A 237 -13.63 -12.48 38.81
C ASN A 237 -14.51 -13.73 38.99
N GLN A 238 -15.68 -13.73 38.35
CA GLN A 238 -16.68 -14.80 38.47
C GLN A 238 -16.23 -16.14 37.91
N GLU A 239 -15.33 -16.14 36.91
CA GLU A 239 -14.87 -17.37 36.25
C GLU A 239 -13.91 -18.17 37.14
N VAL A 240 -13.02 -17.48 37.86
CA VAL A 240 -12.03 -18.09 38.76
C VAL A 240 -12.49 -18.12 40.21
N GLN A 241 -13.54 -17.37 40.58
CA GLN A 241 -14.06 -17.22 41.94
C GLN A 241 -13.00 -16.65 42.92
N GLU A 242 -12.24 -15.66 42.45
CA GLU A 242 -11.13 -15.02 43.18
C GLU A 242 -11.20 -13.49 43.01
N CYS A 243 -10.72 -12.77 44.01
CA CYS A 243 -10.52 -11.32 43.95
C CYS A 243 -9.16 -11.04 43.30
N GLN A 244 -9.15 -10.36 42.17
CA GLN A 244 -7.93 -10.00 41.44
C GLN A 244 -7.67 -8.49 41.55
N ALA A 245 -6.40 -8.10 41.64
CA ALA A 245 -6.02 -6.69 41.66
C ALA A 245 -6.36 -6.02 40.32
N CYS A 246 -6.92 -4.81 40.38
CA CYS A 246 -7.19 -4.02 39.18
C CYS A 246 -5.88 -3.61 38.49
N LEU A 247 -5.87 -3.62 37.16
CA LEU A 247 -4.77 -3.04 36.39
C LEU A 247 -4.61 -1.53 36.69
N MET A 248 -3.37 -1.04 36.68
CA MET A 248 -3.08 0.39 36.75
C MET A 248 -2.57 0.85 35.40
N CYS A 249 -3.31 1.77 34.76
CA CYS A 249 -2.90 2.36 33.49
C CYS A 249 -1.84 3.44 33.73
N GLU A 250 -0.87 3.57 32.81
CA GLU A 250 0.08 4.70 32.82
C GLU A 250 -0.67 6.04 32.71
N ALA A 251 -0.06 7.10 33.26
CA ALA A 251 -0.67 8.39 33.57
C ALA A 251 -1.68 8.89 32.50
N GLY A 252 -2.98 8.71 32.77
CA GLY A 252 -4.07 9.49 32.19
C GLY A 252 -5.03 8.81 31.22
N VAL A 253 -4.96 7.49 30.96
CA VAL A 253 -5.81 6.87 29.92
C VAL A 253 -6.58 5.64 30.41
N VAL A 254 -7.57 5.88 31.28
CA VAL A 254 -8.54 4.87 31.74
C VAL A 254 -9.82 5.01 30.91
N SER A 255 -10.15 4.00 30.09
CA SER A 255 -11.41 3.98 29.31
C SER A 255 -12.59 3.57 30.19
N PHE A 256 -12.41 2.50 30.97
CA PHE A 256 -13.35 2.08 32.00
C PHE A 256 -12.62 1.94 33.34
N PRO A 257 -13.10 2.61 34.40
CA PRO A 257 -12.52 2.47 35.74
C PRO A 257 -12.85 1.10 36.34
N CYS A 258 -12.04 0.64 37.30
CA CYS A 258 -12.27 -0.63 37.97
C CYS A 258 -13.61 -0.61 38.69
N THR A 259 -14.35 -1.70 38.62
CA THR A 259 -15.57 -1.90 39.40
C THR A 259 -15.44 -3.17 40.25
N LEU A 260 -16.39 -3.41 41.15
CA LEU A 260 -16.38 -4.59 42.03
C LEU A 260 -16.42 -5.93 41.27
N VAL A 261 -16.77 -5.92 39.98
CA VAL A 261 -16.95 -7.13 39.15
C VAL A 261 -16.21 -7.07 37.81
N SER A 262 -15.50 -5.97 37.52
CA SER A 262 -14.77 -5.81 36.25
C SER A 262 -13.47 -5.06 36.44
N ASP A 263 -12.42 -5.53 35.77
CA ASP A 263 -11.12 -4.88 35.73
C ASP A 263 -11.18 -3.49 35.06
N THR A 264 -10.18 -2.65 35.32
CA THR A 264 -9.90 -1.47 34.52
C THR A 264 -9.58 -1.85 33.08
N VAL A 265 -10.10 -1.07 32.15
CA VAL A 265 -9.71 -1.17 30.73
C VAL A 265 -8.85 0.03 30.40
N CYS A 266 -7.55 -0.21 30.28
CA CYS A 266 -6.61 0.79 29.80
C CYS A 266 -6.81 1.00 28.29
N SER A 267 -7.00 2.25 27.89
CA SER A 267 -6.93 2.60 26.48
C SER A 267 -5.46 2.84 26.16
N THR A 268 -4.94 2.19 25.13
CA THR A 268 -3.77 2.75 24.46
C THR A 268 -4.25 4.05 23.84
N ALA A 269 -3.63 5.17 24.17
CA ALA A 269 -3.76 6.37 23.36
C ALA A 269 -3.00 6.14 22.03
N ARG A 270 -3.38 5.12 21.26
CA ARG A 270 -3.33 5.27 19.81
C ARG A 270 -4.58 6.05 19.49
N GLU A 271 -4.43 7.32 19.15
CA GLU A 271 -5.45 7.96 18.33
C GLU A 271 -5.77 6.95 17.23
N ASN A 272 -7.02 6.51 17.10
CA ASN A 272 -7.45 5.67 15.98
C ASN A 272 -7.37 6.54 14.72
N LYS A 273 -6.15 6.76 14.24
CA LYS A 273 -5.88 7.50 13.02
C LYS A 273 -6.33 6.62 11.87
N LEU A 274 -7.35 7.09 11.17
CA LEU A 274 -7.83 6.55 9.92
C LEU A 274 -6.84 6.82 8.78
N SER A 275 -6.13 7.94 8.83
CA SER A 275 -5.10 8.28 7.85
C SER A 275 -3.90 9.04 8.43
N GLU A 276 -2.75 8.92 7.78
CA GLU A 276 -1.53 9.68 8.10
C GLU A 276 -0.73 9.89 6.81
N SER A 277 0.04 10.97 6.70
CA SER A 277 0.90 11.22 5.54
C SER A 277 2.35 11.38 5.92
N TRP A 278 3.25 11.03 5.01
CA TRP A 278 4.68 11.12 5.22
C TRP A 278 5.39 11.59 3.95
N ALA A 279 6.42 12.42 4.12
CA ALA A 279 7.20 12.98 3.03
C ALA A 279 8.70 12.79 3.25
N ALA A 280 9.43 12.65 2.14
CA ALA A 280 10.86 12.40 2.15
C ALA A 280 11.59 13.22 1.08
N HIS A 281 12.81 13.64 1.43
CA HIS A 281 13.77 14.29 0.54
C HIS A 281 14.79 13.29 0.01
N LEU A 282 15.28 13.51 -1.21
CA LEU A 282 16.34 12.70 -1.81
C LEU A 282 17.71 13.15 -1.27
N ILE A 283 18.55 12.22 -0.80
CA ILE A 283 19.89 12.55 -0.28
C ILE A 283 20.93 12.50 -1.40
N PHE A 284 21.79 13.53 -1.47
CA PHE A 284 22.95 13.59 -2.38
C PHE A 284 24.28 13.66 -1.61
N PRO A 285 25.38 13.12 -2.17
CA PRO A 285 25.47 12.38 -3.44
C PRO A 285 25.10 10.90 -3.26
N LEU A 286 24.44 10.33 -4.27
CA LEU A 286 24.22 8.89 -4.31
C LEU A 286 25.57 8.17 -4.32
N LYS A 287 25.78 7.23 -3.39
CA LYS A 287 26.99 6.41 -3.35
C LYS A 287 27.19 5.77 -4.73
N LYS A 288 28.32 6.05 -5.37
CA LYS A 288 28.67 5.39 -6.63
C LYS A 288 28.66 3.88 -6.38
N PRO A 289 27.96 3.08 -7.20
CA PRO A 289 28.04 1.64 -7.06
C PRO A 289 29.49 1.22 -7.20
N THR A 290 29.94 0.32 -6.33
CA THR A 290 31.21 -0.39 -6.48
C THR A 290 31.28 -0.94 -7.89
N ALA A 291 32.43 -0.78 -8.56
CA ALA A 291 32.63 -1.11 -9.97
C ALA A 291 32.42 -2.61 -10.25
N SER A 292 31.16 -3.04 -10.36
CA SER A 292 30.78 -4.31 -10.93
C SER A 292 30.77 -4.17 -12.46
N PRO A 293 31.23 -5.19 -13.21
CA PRO A 293 31.18 -5.19 -14.67
C PRO A 293 29.76 -5.24 -15.21
N VAL A 294 28.76 -5.49 -14.37
CA VAL A 294 27.34 -5.48 -14.70
C VAL A 294 26.65 -4.43 -13.85
N TYR A 295 25.96 -3.48 -14.49
CA TYR A 295 25.14 -2.47 -13.82
C TYR A 295 23.67 -2.91 -13.82
N PRO A 296 23.15 -3.42 -12.69
CA PRO A 296 21.74 -3.78 -12.58
C PRO A 296 20.83 -2.58 -12.31
N GLY A 297 21.38 -1.42 -11.92
CA GLY A 297 20.65 -0.25 -11.43
C GLY A 297 21.12 0.15 -10.02
N PHE A 298 20.55 1.20 -9.43
CA PHE A 298 20.79 1.58 -8.03
C PHE A 298 19.52 2.08 -7.34
N ASP A 299 19.46 1.90 -6.02
CA ASP A 299 18.39 2.43 -5.17
C ASP A 299 18.63 3.90 -4.83
N LEU A 300 17.55 4.70 -4.89
CA LEU A 300 17.56 6.09 -4.44
C LEU A 300 17.48 6.14 -2.90
N ILE A 301 18.30 6.98 -2.29
CA ILE A 301 18.36 7.12 -0.81
C ILE A 301 17.53 8.33 -0.41
N PHE A 302 16.61 8.13 0.54
CA PHE A 302 15.73 9.19 1.04
C PHE A 302 16.03 9.54 2.51
N LYS A 303 15.65 10.76 2.91
CA LYS A 303 15.58 11.21 4.30
C LYS A 303 14.16 11.67 4.58
N GLY A 304 13.50 11.09 5.57
CA GLY A 304 12.19 11.55 6.01
C GLY A 304 12.25 12.98 6.55
N GLU A 305 11.22 13.79 6.26
CA GLU A 305 11.08 15.14 6.82
C GLU A 305 10.74 15.12 8.31
N GLN A 306 9.98 14.12 8.76
CA GLN A 306 9.49 13.97 10.13
C GLN A 306 9.52 12.48 10.55
N GLU A 307 9.66 12.24 11.85
CA GLU A 307 9.45 10.91 12.42
C GLU A 307 7.97 10.55 12.35
N CYS A 308 7.67 9.37 11.83
CA CYS A 308 6.31 8.89 11.58
C CYS A 308 6.08 7.56 12.31
N SER A 309 4.86 7.37 12.80
CA SER A 309 4.52 6.16 13.56
C SER A 309 4.38 4.90 12.69
N ILE A 310 4.17 5.10 11.38
CA ILE A 310 3.85 4.06 10.41
C ILE A 310 5.08 3.61 9.63
N VAL A 311 6.04 4.50 9.43
CA VAL A 311 7.16 4.28 8.52
C VAL A 311 8.48 4.62 9.22
N VAL A 312 9.48 3.75 9.04
CA VAL A 312 10.87 4.02 9.42
C VAL A 312 11.78 3.93 8.20
N MET A 313 12.75 4.83 8.14
CA MET A 313 13.80 4.79 7.14
C MET A 313 14.91 3.83 7.57
N GLU A 314 15.17 2.80 6.77
CA GLU A 314 16.28 1.87 6.94
C GLU A 314 17.21 1.95 5.73
N GLY A 315 18.28 2.74 5.83
CA GLY A 315 19.23 2.94 4.75
C GLY A 315 18.61 3.62 3.52
N SER A 316 18.44 2.88 2.42
CA SER A 316 17.83 3.35 1.15
C SER A 316 16.34 3.03 1.03
N SER A 317 15.77 2.35 2.02
CA SER A 317 14.44 1.76 1.89
C SER A 317 13.52 2.20 3.03
N VAL A 318 12.22 2.11 2.75
CA VAL A 318 11.12 2.57 3.59
C VAL A 318 10.46 1.33 4.22
N LEU A 319 10.63 1.13 5.52
CA LEU A 319 10.08 0.00 6.28
C LEU A 319 8.73 0.37 6.90
N PHE A 320 7.70 -0.44 6.64
CA PHE A 320 6.37 -0.25 7.24
C PHE A 320 6.26 -0.96 8.59
N LYS A 321 5.70 -0.26 9.59
CA LYS A 321 5.46 -0.75 10.96
C LYS A 321 4.01 -1.18 11.20
N GLN A 322 3.08 -0.69 10.40
CA GLN A 322 1.64 -0.91 10.59
C GLN A 322 1.04 -1.54 9.33
N HIS A 323 0.04 -2.40 9.52
CA HIS A 323 -0.73 -2.98 8.42
C HIS A 323 -1.75 -1.95 7.90
N GLY A 324 -2.02 -1.92 6.61
CA GLY A 324 -2.98 -0.97 6.03
C GLY A 324 -2.86 -0.85 4.52
N LEU A 325 -3.43 0.22 3.97
CA LEU A 325 -3.36 0.54 2.55
C LEU A 325 -2.44 1.73 2.36
N MET A 326 -1.50 1.64 1.43
CA MET A 326 -0.57 2.72 1.12
C MET A 326 -0.83 3.28 -0.29
N TRP A 327 -0.64 4.59 -0.42
CA TRP A 327 -0.47 5.28 -1.69
C TRP A 327 0.86 6.03 -1.68
N ALA A 328 1.69 5.85 -2.70
CA ALA A 328 2.95 6.55 -2.85
C ALA A 328 2.97 7.37 -4.14
N ASP A 329 3.44 8.61 -4.05
CA ASP A 329 3.66 9.56 -5.14
C ASP A 329 5.13 9.98 -5.15
N PHE A 330 5.77 9.91 -6.31
CA PHE A 330 7.17 10.29 -6.51
C PHE A 330 7.33 11.21 -7.72
N ASN A 331 7.81 12.43 -7.49
CA ASN A 331 8.18 13.41 -8.51
C ASN A 331 9.69 13.31 -8.76
N PHE A 332 10.08 13.14 -10.02
CA PHE A 332 11.48 12.96 -10.39
C PHE A 332 11.84 13.80 -11.61
N ALA A 333 12.97 14.51 -11.52
CA ALA A 333 13.52 15.29 -12.61
C ALA A 333 15.00 14.93 -12.83
N VAL A 334 15.35 14.63 -14.08
CA VAL A 334 16.67 14.11 -14.43
C VAL A 334 17.16 14.67 -15.75
N LYS A 335 18.47 14.83 -15.85
CA LYS A 335 19.20 15.07 -17.07
C LYS A 335 20.14 13.90 -17.29
N HIS A 336 19.98 13.16 -18.39
CA HIS A 336 20.79 11.99 -18.69
C HIS A 336 21.16 11.92 -20.16
N ASN A 337 22.21 11.18 -20.51
CA ASN A 337 22.55 10.82 -21.89
C ASN A 337 22.51 9.30 -22.12
N CYS A 338 21.82 8.58 -21.24
CA CYS A 338 21.82 7.12 -21.24
C CYS A 338 21.12 6.56 -22.49
N ARG A 339 21.72 5.54 -23.11
CA ARG A 339 21.20 4.92 -24.33
C ARG A 339 19.89 4.18 -24.06
N ASN A 340 18.94 4.28 -24.98
CA ASN A 340 17.57 3.72 -24.93
C ASN A 340 16.62 4.50 -24.01
N PHE A 341 16.54 4.12 -22.74
CA PHE A 341 15.65 4.73 -21.74
C PHE A 341 16.18 4.48 -20.33
N LEU A 342 15.73 5.27 -19.38
CA LEU A 342 15.84 4.97 -17.96
C LEU A 342 14.49 4.45 -17.46
N GLN A 343 14.49 3.41 -16.64
CA GLN A 343 13.28 2.92 -15.99
C GLN A 343 13.39 3.15 -14.49
N LEU A 344 12.41 3.87 -13.98
CA LEU A 344 12.23 4.13 -12.57
C LEU A 344 11.09 3.23 -12.08
N SER A 345 11.34 2.44 -11.03
CA SER A 345 10.36 1.48 -10.52
C SER A 345 10.25 1.59 -8.99
N PHE A 346 9.03 1.48 -8.48
CA PHE A 346 8.79 1.16 -7.07
C PHE A 346 8.96 -0.33 -6.86
N LYS A 347 9.98 -0.74 -6.11
CA LYS A 347 10.14 -2.12 -5.66
C LYS A 347 9.48 -2.29 -4.32
N PHE A 348 8.68 -3.34 -4.19
CA PHE A 348 8.01 -3.68 -2.95
C PHE A 348 8.28 -5.14 -2.63
N ASN A 349 9.02 -5.35 -1.55
CA ASN A 349 9.42 -6.68 -1.13
C ASN A 349 8.39 -7.23 -0.14
N ASN A 350 7.63 -8.23 -0.59
CA ASN A 350 6.63 -8.97 0.18
C ASN A 350 7.11 -10.43 0.44
N SER A 351 8.05 -10.95 -0.37
CA SER A 351 8.74 -12.25 -0.22
C SER A 351 9.86 -12.33 -1.28
N GLU A 352 10.68 -13.40 -1.30
CA GLU A 352 11.93 -13.55 -2.10
C GLU A 352 11.88 -13.22 -3.62
N GLU A 353 10.71 -12.91 -4.20
CA GLU A 353 10.56 -12.34 -5.54
C GLU A 353 10.37 -10.82 -5.49
N ASP A 354 11.34 -10.07 -6.03
CA ASP A 354 11.28 -8.61 -6.25
C ASP A 354 10.06 -8.24 -7.12
N ASN A 355 8.96 -7.80 -6.49
CA ASN A 355 7.76 -7.35 -7.19
C ASN A 355 7.81 -5.83 -7.46
N GLU A 356 7.68 -5.42 -8.73
CA GLU A 356 7.63 -3.99 -9.11
C GLU A 356 6.17 -3.49 -9.02
N LEU A 357 5.87 -2.57 -8.09
CA LEU A 357 4.53 -1.99 -7.91
C LEU A 357 4.08 -1.16 -9.11
N SER A 358 5.00 -0.36 -9.64
CA SER A 358 4.75 0.63 -10.67
C SER A 358 6.09 1.03 -11.29
N GLY A 359 6.14 1.15 -12.60
CA GLY A 359 7.35 1.44 -13.36
C GLY A 359 7.09 2.43 -14.49
N VAL A 360 7.97 3.41 -14.63
CA VAL A 360 7.86 4.48 -15.63
C VAL A 360 9.18 4.64 -16.39
N ARG A 361 9.10 4.77 -17.72
CA ARG A 361 10.25 4.95 -18.61
C ARG A 361 10.46 6.42 -18.98
N VAL A 362 11.70 6.88 -18.82
CA VAL A 362 12.20 8.17 -19.29
C VAL A 362 12.96 7.96 -20.59
N GLU A 363 12.53 8.61 -21.66
CA GLU A 363 13.14 8.45 -22.97
C GLU A 363 14.57 9.03 -23.04
N GLN A 364 15.42 8.49 -23.91
CA GLN A 364 16.73 9.09 -24.18
C GLN A 364 16.57 10.49 -24.79
N PRO A 365 17.15 11.55 -24.20
CA PRO A 365 17.02 12.89 -24.75
C PRO A 365 17.92 13.10 -25.98
N GLU A 366 17.41 13.87 -26.93
CA GLU A 366 18.19 14.42 -28.04
C GLU A 366 18.86 15.71 -27.56
N GLY A 367 20.00 15.57 -26.87
CA GLY A 367 20.75 16.68 -26.29
C GLY A 367 20.63 16.78 -24.76
N LYS A 368 21.15 17.86 -24.19
CA LYS A 368 21.28 18.07 -22.73
C LYS A 368 20.01 18.65 -22.10
N ILE A 369 18.84 18.06 -22.39
CA ILE A 369 17.52 18.52 -21.96
C ILE A 369 17.16 17.91 -20.60
N LEU A 370 16.44 18.67 -19.77
CA LEU A 370 15.89 18.18 -18.50
C LEU A 370 14.56 17.46 -18.78
N GLN A 371 14.37 16.28 -18.20
CA GLN A 371 13.13 15.52 -18.31
C GLN A 371 12.51 15.33 -16.93
N SER A 372 11.18 15.30 -16.91
CA SER A 372 10.39 15.22 -15.69
C SER A 372 9.41 14.07 -15.77
N ILE A 373 9.27 13.35 -14.67
CA ILE A 373 8.37 12.22 -14.59
C ILE A 373 7.73 12.15 -13.21
N THR A 374 6.53 11.60 -13.18
CA THR A 374 5.78 11.34 -11.94
C THR A 374 5.40 9.88 -11.91
N MET A 375 5.75 9.21 -10.82
CA MET A 375 5.41 7.81 -10.58
C MET A 375 4.49 7.75 -9.37
N SER A 376 3.43 6.95 -9.46
CA SER A 376 2.53 6.71 -8.33
C SER A 376 2.12 5.24 -8.32
N GLY A 377 1.76 4.73 -7.14
CA GLY A 377 1.27 3.36 -6.97
C GLY A 377 0.50 3.19 -5.67
N ALA A 378 -0.30 2.13 -5.61
CA ALA A 378 -1.09 1.76 -4.45
C ALA A 378 -0.88 0.28 -4.11
N THR A 379 -0.79 -0.08 -2.83
CA THR A 379 -0.73 -1.47 -2.40
C THR A 379 -1.17 -1.62 -0.95
N GLU A 380 -1.56 -2.83 -0.59
CA GLU A 380 -1.70 -3.26 0.80
C GLU A 380 -0.32 -3.50 1.41
N VAL A 381 -0.15 -3.11 2.67
CA VAL A 381 1.10 -3.20 3.43
C VAL A 381 0.89 -3.95 4.73
N GLU A 382 1.92 -4.67 5.16
CA GLU A 382 1.99 -5.37 6.44
C GLU A 382 3.28 -4.94 7.16
N PRO A 383 3.37 -5.09 8.49
CA PRO A 383 4.58 -4.79 9.24
C PRO A 383 5.76 -5.63 8.73
N GLY A 384 6.87 -4.97 8.40
CA GLY A 384 8.05 -5.63 7.84
C GLY A 384 8.17 -5.50 6.32
N HIS A 385 7.12 -5.07 5.61
CA HIS A 385 7.25 -4.76 4.18
C HIS A 385 8.16 -3.56 3.94
N VAL A 386 8.89 -3.62 2.83
CA VAL A 386 9.89 -2.62 2.45
C VAL A 386 9.58 -2.07 1.07
N LEU A 387 9.52 -0.74 0.96
CA LEU A 387 9.43 -0.01 -0.30
C LEU A 387 10.77 0.65 -0.63
N SER A 388 11.30 0.39 -1.82
CA SER A 388 12.47 1.10 -2.36
C SER A 388 12.19 1.67 -3.74
N VAL A 389 12.92 2.72 -4.11
CA VAL A 389 12.84 3.34 -5.44
C VAL A 389 14.09 2.95 -6.21
N PHE A 390 13.91 2.17 -7.26
CA PHE A 390 14.99 1.61 -8.05
C PHE A 390 15.09 2.31 -9.41
N LEU A 391 16.28 2.78 -9.77
CA LEU A 391 16.57 3.32 -11.10
C LEU A 391 17.45 2.35 -11.87
N LYS A 392 16.93 1.83 -12.98
CA LYS A 392 17.64 0.93 -13.89
C LYS A 392 17.78 1.50 -15.29
N SER A 393 18.87 1.14 -15.95
CA SER A 393 19.07 1.38 -17.38
C SER A 393 19.30 0.04 -18.08
N PRO A 394 18.63 -0.26 -19.20
CA PRO A 394 18.80 -1.53 -19.92
C PRO A 394 20.25 -1.80 -20.34
N ASN A 395 21.03 -0.74 -20.56
CA ASN A 395 22.44 -0.81 -20.93
C ASN A 395 23.31 -0.29 -19.79
N GLN A 396 24.40 -0.99 -19.49
CA GLN A 396 25.33 -0.64 -18.39
C GLN A 396 26.09 0.68 -18.61
N PHE A 397 25.90 1.31 -19.78
CA PHE A 397 26.57 2.55 -20.21
C PHE A 397 26.25 3.76 -19.32
N CYS A 398 25.09 3.76 -18.64
CA CYS A 398 24.70 4.86 -17.77
C CYS A 398 25.61 4.99 -16.53
N ASN A 399 26.13 3.87 -16.03
CA ASN A 399 26.96 3.78 -14.81
C ASN A 399 28.30 4.53 -14.93
N GLN A 400 28.90 4.55 -16.12
CA GLN A 400 30.25 5.09 -16.35
C GLN A 400 30.24 6.58 -16.72
N SER A 401 29.06 7.16 -16.99
CA SER A 401 28.96 8.52 -17.50
C SER A 401 28.83 9.55 -16.36
N LYS A 402 29.57 10.67 -16.44
CA LYS A 402 29.36 11.87 -15.59
C LYS A 402 28.10 12.66 -15.96
N ASP A 403 27.22 12.07 -16.77
CA ASP A 403 26.14 12.77 -17.46
C ASP A 403 24.77 12.55 -16.81
N LEU A 404 24.64 11.65 -15.82
CA LEU A 404 23.43 11.50 -15.02
C LEU A 404 23.41 12.56 -13.91
N ASN A 405 22.60 13.59 -14.10
CA ASN A 405 22.39 14.65 -13.12
C ASN A 405 20.91 14.65 -12.71
N ILE A 406 20.64 14.21 -11.48
CA ILE A 406 19.31 14.26 -10.88
C ILE A 406 19.14 15.65 -10.28
N TYR A 407 17.98 16.27 -10.51
CA TYR A 407 17.67 17.57 -9.95
C TYR A 407 17.05 17.41 -8.57
N ASP A 408 17.51 18.22 -7.60
CA ASP A 408 16.97 18.20 -6.25
C ASP A 408 15.62 18.95 -6.21
N LEU A 409 14.56 18.22 -5.85
CA LEU A 409 13.20 18.74 -5.76
C LEU A 409 12.80 18.81 -4.29
N HIS A 410 11.91 19.74 -3.95
CA HIS A 410 11.33 19.76 -2.61
C HIS A 410 10.31 18.62 -2.45
N ALA A 411 10.47 17.84 -1.36
CA ALA A 411 9.67 16.66 -1.00
C ALA A 411 9.26 15.77 -2.20
N PRO A 412 10.22 15.17 -2.93
CA PRO A 412 9.94 14.42 -4.15
C PRO A 412 9.13 13.15 -3.87
N LEU A 413 9.29 12.52 -2.71
CA LEU A 413 8.52 11.33 -2.31
C LEU A 413 7.50 11.73 -1.24
N SER A 414 6.23 11.44 -1.49
CA SER A 414 5.15 11.59 -0.53
C SER A 414 4.28 10.35 -0.53
N LEU A 415 3.85 9.91 0.65
CA LEU A 415 2.93 8.79 0.82
C LEU A 415 1.82 9.14 1.79
N PHE A 416 0.68 8.48 1.64
CA PHE A 416 -0.31 8.39 2.69
C PHE A 416 -0.65 6.94 2.98
N TRP A 417 -0.95 6.68 4.24
CA TRP A 417 -1.39 5.38 4.74
C TRP A 417 -2.82 5.51 5.24
N LEU A 418 -3.61 4.46 5.02
CA LEU A 418 -4.97 4.31 5.49
C LEU A 418 -5.10 3.05 6.35
N SER A 419 -5.75 3.18 7.50
CA SER A 419 -6.16 2.02 8.29
C SER A 419 -7.20 1.21 7.52
N HIS A 420 -7.25 -0.11 7.75
CA HIS A 420 -8.35 -0.94 7.26
C HIS A 420 -9.72 -0.51 7.83
N ASP A 421 -9.72 0.18 8.97
CA ASP A 421 -10.95 0.73 9.59
C ASP A 421 -11.64 1.77 8.71
N THR A 422 -10.92 2.34 7.72
CA THR A 422 -11.51 3.25 6.74
C THR A 422 -12.50 2.57 5.79
N GLY A 423 -12.44 1.24 5.67
CA GLY A 423 -13.18 0.48 4.64
C GLY A 423 -12.68 0.75 3.21
N ALA A 424 -11.50 1.37 3.06
CA ALA A 424 -10.91 1.62 1.75
C ALA A 424 -10.45 0.32 1.08
N VAL A 425 -10.39 0.33 -0.25
CA VAL A 425 -10.03 -0.83 -1.07
C VAL A 425 -8.97 -0.43 -2.09
N ALA A 426 -7.84 -1.13 -2.10
CA ALA A 426 -6.82 -0.98 -3.11
C ALA A 426 -6.97 -2.04 -4.21
N MET A 427 -6.72 -1.61 -5.45
CA MET A 427 -6.72 -2.45 -6.63
C MET A 427 -5.49 -2.14 -7.48
N ARG A 428 -4.83 -3.20 -7.97
CA ARG A 428 -3.80 -3.15 -8.99
C ARG A 428 -4.16 -4.05 -10.15
N ALA A 429 -4.04 -3.53 -11.35
CA ALA A 429 -4.23 -4.29 -12.58
C ALA A 429 -3.15 -3.94 -13.60
N GLN A 430 -2.70 -4.95 -14.35
CA GLN A 430 -1.74 -4.78 -15.44
C GLN A 430 -2.48 -4.75 -16.77
N THR A 431 -1.96 -4.00 -17.73
CA THR A 431 -2.50 -4.03 -19.10
C THR A 431 -1.92 -5.18 -19.90
N SER A 432 -2.68 -5.70 -20.87
CA SER A 432 -2.15 -6.68 -21.83
C SER A 432 -1.36 -6.00 -22.94
N ALA A 433 -0.21 -6.58 -23.31
CA ALA A 433 0.59 -6.11 -24.45
C ALA A 433 -0.21 -6.13 -25.77
N ALA A 434 0.01 -5.11 -26.60
CA ALA A 434 -0.61 -4.97 -27.91
C ALA A 434 0.44 -4.57 -28.95
N GLN A 435 0.64 -5.44 -29.95
CA GLN A 435 1.83 -5.35 -30.79
C GLN A 435 1.81 -4.18 -31.78
N HIS A 436 0.68 -3.74 -32.37
CA HIS A 436 0.61 -2.55 -33.25
C HIS A 436 -0.80 -1.95 -33.29
N TYR A 437 -0.94 -0.65 -32.99
CA TYR A 437 -2.16 0.14 -33.21
C TYR A 437 -1.84 1.38 -34.06
N GLN A 438 -2.69 1.64 -35.06
CA GLN A 438 -2.66 2.85 -35.91
C GLN A 438 -3.77 3.85 -35.53
N THR A 439 -4.57 3.51 -34.53
CA THR A 439 -5.78 4.22 -34.08
C THR A 439 -5.91 4.13 -32.56
N ASN A 440 -6.97 4.73 -32.01
CA ASN A 440 -7.30 4.73 -30.59
C ASN A 440 -7.16 3.34 -29.95
N PHE A 441 -6.44 3.29 -28.84
CA PHE A 441 -6.20 2.07 -28.07
C PHE A 441 -7.02 2.08 -26.80
N ARG A 442 -7.79 1.01 -26.60
CA ARG A 442 -8.53 0.77 -25.36
C ARG A 442 -7.82 -0.35 -24.59
N PRO A 443 -7.16 -0.05 -23.46
CA PRO A 443 -6.47 -1.06 -22.68
C PRO A 443 -7.45 -2.09 -22.10
N THR A 444 -7.02 -3.35 -22.08
CA THR A 444 -7.65 -4.43 -21.33
C THR A 444 -6.79 -4.76 -20.12
N PHE A 445 -7.42 -4.77 -18.96
CA PHE A 445 -6.78 -4.95 -17.66
C PHE A 445 -6.91 -6.38 -17.17
N LYS A 446 -5.82 -6.90 -16.60
CA LYS A 446 -5.76 -8.16 -15.87
C LYS A 446 -5.47 -7.83 -14.41
N LEU A 447 -6.30 -8.32 -13.50
CA LEU A 447 -6.14 -8.09 -12.08
C LEU A 447 -4.82 -8.69 -11.58
N VAL A 448 -4.06 -7.92 -10.79
CA VAL A 448 -2.81 -8.36 -10.14
C VAL A 448 -3.03 -8.51 -8.65
N SER A 449 -3.69 -7.54 -8.02
CA SER A 449 -3.99 -7.54 -6.59
C SER A 449 -5.27 -6.74 -6.34
N LEU A 450 -6.10 -7.20 -5.41
CA LEU A 450 -7.33 -6.55 -5.01
C LEU A 450 -7.63 -6.92 -3.56
N SER A 451 -7.80 -5.92 -2.71
CA SER A 451 -8.08 -6.15 -1.29
C SER A 451 -9.51 -6.64 -1.04
N ASP A 452 -10.51 -6.12 -1.77
CA ASP A 452 -11.91 -6.55 -1.65
C ASP A 452 -12.62 -6.68 -3.03
N PRO A 453 -12.97 -7.91 -3.47
CA PRO A 453 -13.67 -8.15 -4.73
C PRO A 453 -15.16 -7.78 -4.73
N TYR A 454 -15.78 -7.52 -3.57
CA TYR A 454 -17.18 -7.10 -3.51
C TYR A 454 -17.35 -5.62 -3.86
N MET A 455 -16.34 -4.78 -3.57
CA MET A 455 -16.40 -3.34 -3.82
C MET A 455 -16.02 -2.97 -5.25
N LEU A 456 -15.01 -3.64 -5.79
CA LEU A 456 -14.45 -3.38 -7.11
C LEU A 456 -14.43 -4.65 -7.93
N SER A 457 -14.88 -4.56 -9.18
CA SER A 457 -14.80 -5.66 -10.13
C SER A 457 -14.41 -5.17 -11.51
N LEU A 458 -13.73 -6.00 -12.29
CA LEU A 458 -13.50 -5.72 -13.70
C LEU A 458 -14.76 -6.07 -14.50
N SER A 459 -15.04 -5.32 -15.56
CA SER A 459 -16.08 -5.65 -16.53
C SER A 459 -15.79 -6.99 -17.20
N HIS A 460 -16.81 -7.62 -17.79
CA HIS A 460 -16.67 -8.93 -18.45
C HIS A 460 -15.63 -8.94 -19.58
N ASP A 461 -15.42 -7.80 -20.24
CA ASP A 461 -14.40 -7.61 -21.29
C ASP A 461 -13.04 -7.12 -20.75
N GLY A 462 -12.93 -6.87 -19.44
CA GLY A 462 -11.72 -6.37 -18.77
C GLY A 462 -11.32 -4.95 -19.15
N ARG A 463 -12.20 -4.17 -19.79
CA ARG A 463 -11.89 -2.81 -20.29
C ARG A 463 -12.30 -1.69 -19.33
N ALA A 464 -13.17 -2.00 -18.38
CA ALA A 464 -13.67 -1.04 -17.42
C ALA A 464 -13.66 -1.61 -16.00
N ILE A 465 -13.65 -0.72 -15.01
CA ILE A 465 -13.75 -1.06 -13.59
C ILE A 465 -15.14 -0.65 -13.12
N LYS A 466 -15.84 -1.57 -12.48
CA LYS A 466 -17.18 -1.40 -11.94
C LYS A 466 -17.12 -1.20 -10.43
N PHE A 467 -17.80 -0.17 -9.96
CA PHE A 467 -17.98 0.13 -8.54
C PHE A 467 -19.34 -0.35 -8.05
N THR A 468 -19.40 -0.93 -6.86
CA THR A 468 -20.67 -1.39 -6.26
C THR A 468 -21.26 -0.39 -5.27
N GLU A 469 -20.42 0.43 -4.62
CA GLU A 469 -20.84 1.43 -3.65
C GLU A 469 -20.36 2.85 -4.00
N MET A 470 -20.99 3.84 -3.35
CA MET A 470 -20.63 5.25 -3.50
C MET A 470 -19.35 5.59 -2.72
N GLY A 471 -18.42 6.29 -3.37
CA GLY A 471 -17.17 6.68 -2.73
C GLY A 471 -16.35 7.62 -3.60
N VAL A 472 -15.16 7.93 -3.13
CA VAL A 472 -14.16 8.65 -3.90
C VAL A 472 -13.10 7.67 -4.36
N VAL A 473 -12.81 7.67 -5.66
CA VAL A 473 -11.76 6.86 -6.25
C VAL A 473 -10.59 7.74 -6.65
N LYS A 474 -9.38 7.38 -6.21
CA LYS A 474 -8.12 7.92 -6.73
C LYS A 474 -7.44 6.84 -7.55
N PHE A 475 -7.12 7.15 -8.80
CA PHE A 475 -6.44 6.21 -9.69
C PHE A 475 -5.20 6.83 -10.31
N VAL A 476 -4.30 5.95 -10.74
CA VAL A 476 -3.17 6.26 -11.59
C VAL A 476 -3.03 5.16 -12.62
N PHE A 477 -3.00 5.55 -13.89
CA PHE A 477 -2.73 4.66 -14.99
C PHE A 477 -1.43 5.06 -15.67
N HIS A 478 -0.45 4.16 -15.64
CA HIS A 478 0.78 4.27 -16.42
C HIS A 478 0.65 3.33 -17.61
N GLN A 479 1.09 3.77 -18.80
CA GLN A 479 1.17 2.93 -19.99
C GLN A 479 2.52 3.15 -20.68
N ALA A 480 3.36 2.12 -20.70
CA ALA A 480 4.58 2.11 -21.49
C ALA A 480 4.24 1.89 -22.97
N LEU A 481 4.87 2.69 -23.83
CA LEU A 481 4.60 2.69 -25.25
C LEU A 481 5.86 2.99 -26.07
N TYR A 482 5.86 2.52 -27.31
CA TYR A 482 6.86 2.82 -28.31
C TYR A 482 6.19 3.50 -29.51
N SER A 483 6.55 4.75 -29.78
CA SER A 483 5.96 5.53 -30.86
C SER A 483 6.83 5.57 -32.13
N MET A 484 6.21 5.39 -33.29
CA MET A 484 6.82 5.46 -34.62
C MET A 484 6.05 6.45 -35.51
N GLY A 485 6.75 7.48 -36.00
CA GLY A 485 6.20 8.48 -36.91
C GLY A 485 6.39 9.92 -36.45
N HIS A 486 6.59 10.83 -37.39
CA HIS A 486 6.79 12.26 -37.10
C HIS A 486 5.53 12.95 -36.55
N THR A 487 4.34 12.46 -36.92
CA THR A 487 3.06 12.97 -36.39
C THR A 487 2.89 12.67 -34.91
N CYS A 488 3.43 11.55 -34.40
CA CYS A 488 3.48 11.25 -32.97
C CYS A 488 4.24 12.32 -32.19
N VAL A 489 5.33 12.84 -32.76
CA VAL A 489 6.16 13.87 -32.12
C VAL A 489 5.45 15.22 -32.14
N ARG A 490 4.86 15.57 -33.29
CA ARG A 490 4.23 16.87 -33.50
C ARG A 490 2.95 17.06 -32.69
N GLU A 491 2.01 16.12 -32.79
CA GLU A 491 0.69 16.21 -32.15
C GLU A 491 0.68 15.55 -30.76
N GLY A 492 1.52 14.54 -30.53
CA GLY A 492 1.56 13.79 -29.27
C GLY A 492 0.47 12.75 -29.13
N LEU A 493 0.41 12.16 -27.94
CA LEU A 493 -0.55 11.14 -27.53
C LEU A 493 -1.42 11.71 -26.40
N PHE A 494 -2.68 11.30 -26.37
CA PHE A 494 -3.61 11.70 -25.32
C PHE A 494 -4.10 10.47 -24.58
N LEU A 495 -4.06 10.50 -23.25
CA LEU A 495 -4.68 9.51 -22.39
C LEU A 495 -5.91 10.12 -21.74
N ALA A 496 -7.09 9.65 -22.13
CA ALA A 496 -8.37 10.07 -21.59
C ALA A 496 -8.93 9.02 -20.64
N SER A 497 -9.55 9.46 -19.56
CA SER A 497 -10.34 8.61 -18.66
C SER A 497 -11.80 9.02 -18.70
N TYR A 498 -12.69 8.04 -18.83
CA TYR A 498 -14.13 8.24 -18.89
C TYR A 498 -14.82 7.55 -17.73
N LEU A 499 -15.80 8.25 -17.16
CA LEU A 499 -16.77 7.68 -16.24
C LEU A 499 -18.07 7.45 -17.00
N SER A 500 -18.56 6.21 -17.03
CA SER A 500 -19.85 5.86 -17.61
C SER A 500 -20.89 5.77 -16.50
N ARG A 501 -21.88 6.65 -16.56
CA ARG A 501 -23.04 6.65 -15.66
C ARG A 501 -24.29 6.34 -16.47
N ASN A 502 -24.98 5.24 -16.15
CA ASN A 502 -26.19 4.80 -16.85
C ASN A 502 -26.04 4.77 -18.39
N GLY A 503 -24.84 4.44 -18.90
CA GLY A 503 -24.52 4.37 -20.33
C GLY A 503 -24.08 5.69 -20.98
N THR A 504 -24.08 6.81 -20.25
CA THR A 504 -23.49 8.07 -20.72
C THR A 504 -22.04 8.17 -20.28
N ASN A 505 -21.12 8.32 -21.24
CA ASN A 505 -19.70 8.48 -20.95
C ASN A 505 -19.36 9.97 -20.79
N THR A 506 -18.96 10.36 -19.60
CA THR A 506 -18.40 11.69 -19.31
C THR A 506 -16.88 11.59 -19.24
N GLU A 507 -16.18 12.47 -19.95
CA GLU A 507 -14.73 12.60 -19.84
C GLU A 507 -14.36 13.24 -18.50
N LEU A 508 -13.55 12.55 -17.69
CA LEU A 508 -13.08 13.09 -16.40
C LEU A 508 -11.86 13.98 -16.60
N MET A 509 -10.87 13.47 -17.32
CA MET A 509 -9.63 14.17 -17.60
C MET A 509 -8.92 13.55 -18.80
N THR A 510 -8.08 14.37 -19.43
CA THR A 510 -7.19 13.97 -20.50
C THR A 510 -5.79 14.47 -20.21
N VAL A 511 -4.77 13.63 -20.35
CA VAL A 511 -3.35 13.99 -20.26
C VAL A 511 -2.71 13.93 -21.63
N HIS A 512 -1.95 14.96 -21.98
CA HIS A 512 -1.12 14.98 -23.19
C HIS A 512 0.30 14.54 -22.87
N LYS A 513 0.92 13.75 -23.74
CA LYS A 513 2.37 13.48 -23.73
C LYS A 513 2.89 13.61 -25.15
N SER A 514 3.94 14.40 -25.34
CA SER A 514 4.66 14.47 -26.61
C SER A 514 5.27 13.10 -26.94
N GLY A 515 4.98 12.57 -28.12
CA GLY A 515 5.59 11.33 -28.59
C GLY A 515 7.05 11.54 -28.97
N VAL A 516 7.83 10.46 -29.00
CA VAL A 516 9.23 10.50 -29.45
C VAL A 516 9.45 9.42 -30.48
N ASN A 517 10.06 9.78 -31.60
CA ASN A 517 10.18 8.87 -32.74
C ASN A 517 11.19 7.76 -32.44
N TYR A 518 10.77 6.50 -32.60
CA TYR A 518 11.60 5.31 -32.38
C TYR A 518 12.17 5.17 -30.95
N ARG A 519 11.44 5.67 -29.94
CA ARG A 519 11.84 5.57 -28.52
C ARG A 519 10.73 4.99 -27.65
N ASP A 520 11.16 4.32 -26.59
CA ASP A 520 10.28 3.90 -25.49
C ASP A 520 10.00 5.08 -24.55
N THR A 521 8.74 5.30 -24.27
CA THR A 521 8.26 6.34 -23.35
C THR A 521 7.14 5.77 -22.47
N THR A 522 6.70 6.53 -21.47
CA THR A 522 5.50 6.22 -20.71
C THR A 522 4.59 7.43 -20.65
N ILE A 523 3.29 7.20 -20.84
CA ILE A 523 2.24 8.17 -20.54
C ILE A 523 1.63 7.80 -19.19
N SER A 524 1.38 8.79 -18.34
CA SER A 524 0.74 8.56 -17.04
C SER A 524 -0.36 9.58 -16.78
N ALA A 525 -1.50 9.09 -16.30
CA ALA A 525 -2.61 9.93 -15.85
C ALA A 525 -2.96 9.56 -14.41
N SER A 526 -3.24 10.56 -13.57
CA SER A 526 -3.75 10.35 -12.22
C SER A 526 -4.83 11.37 -11.93
N TRP A 527 -5.89 10.92 -11.28
CA TRP A 527 -7.06 11.73 -10.97
C TRP A 527 -7.81 11.15 -9.78
N ALA A 528 -8.55 12.01 -9.08
CA ALA A 528 -9.54 11.61 -8.09
C ALA A 528 -10.94 12.06 -8.53
N THR A 529 -11.94 11.20 -8.39
CA THR A 529 -13.34 11.52 -8.73
C THR A 529 -14.29 10.80 -7.78
N ARG A 530 -15.47 11.38 -7.56
CA ARG A 530 -16.59 10.65 -6.95
C ARG A 530 -17.17 9.62 -7.92
N VAL A 531 -17.57 8.48 -7.37
CA VAL A 531 -18.26 7.38 -8.08
C VAL A 531 -19.52 6.98 -7.32
N GLU A 532 -20.52 6.52 -8.07
CA GLU A 532 -21.77 5.94 -7.55
C GLU A 532 -21.84 4.44 -7.82
N ALA A 533 -22.78 3.77 -7.17
CA ALA A 533 -23.05 2.35 -7.36
C ALA A 533 -23.44 2.07 -8.83
N GLY A 534 -22.67 1.21 -9.50
CA GLY A 534 -22.87 0.82 -10.90
C GLY A 534 -22.12 1.66 -11.92
N ASP A 535 -21.41 2.71 -11.52
CA ASP A 535 -20.55 3.50 -12.42
C ASP A 535 -19.41 2.61 -12.99
N LEU A 536 -18.99 2.90 -14.24
CA LEU A 536 -17.88 2.22 -14.91
C LEU A 536 -16.77 3.21 -15.26
N LEU A 537 -15.55 2.95 -14.79
CA LEU A 537 -14.35 3.72 -15.16
C LEU A 537 -13.61 3.02 -16.30
N SER A 538 -13.34 3.76 -17.38
CA SER A 538 -12.63 3.24 -18.56
C SER A 538 -11.57 4.22 -19.05
N PHE A 539 -10.59 3.70 -19.79
CA PHE A 539 -9.46 4.48 -20.29
C PHE A 539 -9.34 4.33 -21.80
N GLU A 540 -8.85 5.37 -22.48
CA GLU A 540 -8.58 5.35 -23.91
C GLU A 540 -7.33 6.18 -24.22
N ILE A 541 -6.45 5.62 -25.05
CA ILE A 541 -5.28 6.33 -25.56
C ILE A 541 -5.54 6.71 -27.01
N LEU A 542 -5.61 8.01 -27.27
CA LEU A 542 -5.84 8.58 -28.59
C LEU A 542 -4.48 8.87 -29.24
N SER A 543 -4.29 8.31 -30.44
CA SER A 543 -3.11 8.53 -31.26
C SER A 543 -3.50 9.13 -32.64
N PRO A 544 -2.69 10.05 -33.20
CA PRO A 544 -2.93 10.62 -34.52
C PRO A 544 -2.97 9.58 -35.66
N THR A 545 -3.68 9.88 -36.76
CA THR A 545 -3.97 8.97 -37.88
C THR A 545 -2.78 8.57 -38.77
N GLN A 546 -1.55 8.94 -38.39
CA GLN A 546 -0.30 8.52 -39.04
C GLN A 546 0.78 8.14 -38.00
N CYS A 547 0.36 7.88 -36.77
CA CYS A 547 1.22 7.51 -35.65
C CYS A 547 1.04 6.02 -35.37
N SER A 548 2.10 5.22 -35.54
CA SER A 548 2.08 3.80 -35.20
C SER A 548 2.65 3.62 -33.79
N VAL A 549 1.85 3.08 -32.88
CA VAL A 549 2.24 2.89 -31.48
C VAL A 549 2.18 1.42 -31.09
N ARG A 550 3.19 0.96 -30.37
CA ARG A 550 3.19 -0.35 -29.71
C ARG A 550 3.00 -0.13 -28.21
N TYR A 551 2.10 -0.89 -27.59
CA TYR A 551 1.81 -0.78 -26.17
C TYR A 551 2.35 -2.02 -25.44
N PHE A 552 3.15 -1.78 -24.40
CA PHE A 552 3.71 -2.85 -23.59
C PHE A 552 2.78 -3.21 -22.44
N GLY A 553 2.81 -4.47 -22.03
CA GLY A 553 2.02 -4.98 -20.92
C GLY A 553 2.62 -6.32 -20.52
N ASP A 554 3.69 -6.26 -19.73
CA ASP A 554 4.43 -7.40 -19.20
C ASP A 554 4.41 -7.36 -17.66
N SER A 555 4.96 -8.39 -17.02
CA SER A 555 5.04 -8.47 -15.56
C SER A 555 6.13 -7.58 -14.94
N SER A 556 6.75 -6.68 -15.70
CA SER A 556 7.87 -5.85 -15.21
C SER A 556 7.42 -4.58 -14.48
N GLY A 557 6.19 -4.53 -13.97
CA GLY A 557 5.62 -3.37 -13.26
C GLY A 557 5.35 -2.15 -14.14
N ILE A 558 5.65 -2.21 -15.43
CA ILE A 558 5.28 -1.19 -16.40
C ILE A 558 3.84 -1.39 -16.87
N SER A 559 3.21 -0.32 -17.31
CA SER A 559 1.85 -0.35 -17.83
C SER A 559 0.80 -0.84 -16.82
N MET A 560 0.91 -0.33 -15.60
CA MET A 560 0.08 -0.67 -14.44
C MET A 560 -0.99 0.39 -14.19
N LEU A 561 -2.18 -0.08 -13.83
CA LEU A 561 -3.24 0.70 -13.21
C LEU A 561 -3.23 0.41 -11.70
N SER A 562 -3.10 1.47 -10.91
CA SER A 562 -3.29 1.42 -9.45
C SER A 562 -4.46 2.31 -9.07
N LEU A 563 -5.30 1.85 -8.16
CA LEU A 563 -6.53 2.51 -7.77
C LEU A 563 -6.78 2.28 -6.28
N ILE A 564 -7.21 3.32 -5.58
CA ILE A 564 -7.76 3.22 -4.22
C ILE A 564 -9.15 3.81 -4.24
N TRP A 565 -10.12 3.03 -3.78
CA TRP A 565 -11.47 3.47 -3.49
C TRP A 565 -11.61 3.73 -1.99
N ILE A 566 -12.21 4.85 -1.62
CA ILE A 566 -12.41 5.26 -0.23
C ILE A 566 -13.90 5.59 -0.05
N PRO A 567 -14.56 5.11 1.02
CA PRO A 567 -15.95 5.46 1.29
C PRO A 567 -16.17 6.97 1.40
N SER A 568 -17.31 7.44 0.91
CA SER A 568 -17.69 8.86 0.96
C SER A 568 -17.93 9.38 2.39
N ALA A 569 -18.07 8.50 3.38
CA ALA A 569 -18.20 8.88 4.78
C ALA A 569 -16.91 9.51 5.36
N VAL A 570 -15.74 9.13 4.82
CA VAL A 570 -14.42 9.55 5.32
C VAL A 570 -13.60 10.27 4.26
N SER A 571 -14.14 10.48 3.06
CA SER A 571 -13.42 11.12 1.95
C SER A 571 -14.26 12.10 1.16
N THR A 572 -13.61 13.16 0.66
CA THR A 572 -14.20 14.14 -0.24
C THR A 572 -13.27 14.43 -1.41
N GLU A 573 -13.85 14.85 -2.53
CA GLU A 573 -13.11 15.18 -3.76
C GLU A 573 -13.50 16.56 -4.25
N LEU A 574 -12.50 17.27 -4.74
CA LEU A 574 -12.65 18.51 -5.48
C LEU A 574 -11.85 18.46 -6.77
N SER A 575 -12.50 18.72 -7.89
CA SER A 575 -11.86 18.88 -9.20
C SER A 575 -12.07 20.29 -9.74
N ALA A 576 -10.99 20.84 -10.31
CA ALA A 576 -10.97 22.17 -10.86
C ALA A 576 -10.14 22.23 -12.13
N LEU A 577 -10.56 23.08 -13.06
CA LEU A 577 -9.82 23.39 -14.29
C LEU A 577 -9.11 24.73 -14.12
N VAL A 578 -8.02 24.94 -14.87
CA VAL A 578 -7.34 26.24 -14.84
C VAL A 578 -8.21 27.28 -15.55
N SER A 579 -8.43 28.40 -14.87
CA SER A 579 -9.26 29.50 -15.36
C SER A 579 -8.64 30.15 -16.59
N VAL A 580 -9.48 30.49 -17.58
CA VAL A 580 -9.09 31.29 -18.74
C VAL A 580 -8.68 32.71 -18.34
N MET A 581 -9.24 33.21 -17.23
CA MET A 581 -9.03 34.59 -16.77
C MET A 581 -7.71 34.72 -16.00
N GLY A 582 -6.83 35.60 -16.48
CA GLY A 582 -5.58 35.93 -15.78
C GLY A 582 -4.47 34.89 -15.96
N LEU A 583 -4.50 34.09 -17.04
CA LEU A 583 -3.43 33.15 -17.37
C LEU A 583 -2.07 33.87 -17.51
N PRO A 584 -1.02 33.40 -16.82
CA PRO A 584 0.29 34.02 -16.90
C PRO A 584 0.93 33.71 -18.26
N THR A 585 1.10 34.75 -19.09
CA THR A 585 1.80 34.68 -20.38
C THR A 585 3.03 35.60 -20.36
N GLY A 586 4.03 35.31 -21.20
CA GLY A 586 5.28 36.05 -21.24
C GLY A 586 6.28 35.59 -20.18
N ALA A 587 6.98 36.54 -19.55
CA ALA A 587 7.95 36.26 -18.50
C ALA A 587 7.24 35.98 -17.17
N VAL A 588 6.96 34.70 -16.91
CA VAL A 588 6.26 34.26 -15.71
C VAL A 588 7.26 33.99 -14.60
N ARG A 589 7.13 34.68 -13.47
CA ARG A 589 7.92 34.42 -12.25
C ARG A 589 7.01 34.30 -11.05
N ASN A 590 7.02 33.13 -10.41
CA ASN A 590 6.24 32.81 -9.22
C ASN A 590 4.80 33.35 -9.27
N ARG A 591 4.09 33.06 -10.38
CA ARG A 591 2.69 33.49 -10.57
C ARG A 591 1.75 32.37 -10.18
N VAL A 592 0.80 32.67 -9.30
CA VAL A 592 -0.24 31.73 -8.89
C VAL A 592 -1.28 31.58 -10.00
N LEU A 593 -1.64 30.33 -10.30
CA LEU A 593 -2.66 29.99 -11.28
C LEU A 593 -4.07 30.19 -10.71
N GLY A 594 -4.98 30.68 -11.54
CA GLY A 594 -6.41 30.74 -11.23
C GLY A 594 -7.11 29.45 -11.65
N PHE A 595 -8.16 29.07 -10.94
CA PHE A 595 -8.93 27.86 -11.14
C PHE A 595 -10.44 28.16 -11.19
N THR A 596 -11.16 27.32 -11.92
CA THR A 596 -12.62 27.23 -11.95
C THR A 596 -13.01 25.84 -11.51
N GLN A 597 -13.76 25.76 -10.41
CA GLN A 597 -14.21 24.48 -9.85
C GLN A 597 -15.25 23.82 -10.77
N VAL A 598 -15.11 22.52 -11.01
CA VAL A 598 -16.01 21.69 -11.83
C VAL A 598 -16.84 20.77 -10.95
N SER A 599 -16.27 20.23 -9.87
CA SER A 599 -16.99 19.41 -8.90
C SER A 599 -17.96 20.23 -8.05
N PRO A 600 -18.99 19.60 -7.43
CA PRO A 600 -19.80 20.26 -6.42
C PRO A 600 -18.94 20.75 -5.25
N SER A 601 -19.35 21.88 -4.64
CA SER A 601 -18.69 22.40 -3.44
C SER A 601 -19.08 21.57 -2.22
N GLU A 602 -18.08 21.02 -1.55
CA GLU A 602 -18.24 20.33 -0.28
C GLU A 602 -17.82 21.23 0.88
N LYS A 603 -18.16 20.84 2.10
CA LYS A 603 -17.83 21.63 3.30
C LYS A 603 -16.33 21.61 3.59
N GLN A 604 -15.70 20.44 3.41
CA GLN A 604 -14.32 20.14 3.80
C GLN A 604 -13.29 20.83 2.92
N VAL A 605 -13.54 20.90 1.61
CA VAL A 605 -12.64 21.48 0.62
C VAL A 605 -13.45 22.35 -0.35
N HIS A 606 -13.06 23.61 -0.48
CA HIS A 606 -13.70 24.53 -1.43
C HIS A 606 -12.71 25.51 -2.03
N LEU A 607 -13.00 25.97 -3.25
CA LEU A 607 -12.27 27.06 -3.89
C LEU A 607 -12.71 28.41 -3.29
N VAL A 608 -11.75 29.22 -2.85
CA VAL A 608 -12.04 30.55 -2.28
C VAL A 608 -12.66 31.45 -3.35
N SER A 609 -13.86 31.98 -3.08
CA SER A 609 -14.65 32.74 -4.07
C SER A 609 -14.47 34.26 -3.99
N ALA A 610 -14.07 34.80 -2.83
CA ALA A 610 -14.00 36.24 -2.58
C ALA A 610 -12.68 36.67 -1.91
N GLY A 611 -12.28 37.92 -2.14
CA GLY A 611 -11.07 38.52 -1.55
C GLY A 611 -9.80 38.36 -2.39
N GLN A 612 -8.65 38.63 -1.79
CA GLN A 612 -7.33 38.59 -2.46
C GLN A 612 -6.94 37.20 -2.96
N PHE A 613 -7.50 36.15 -2.34
CA PHE A 613 -7.25 34.74 -2.64
C PHE A 613 -8.27 34.13 -3.61
N ALA A 614 -9.22 34.93 -4.09
CA ALA A 614 -10.31 34.47 -4.95
C ALA A 614 -9.80 33.73 -6.19
N GLN A 615 -10.40 32.57 -6.45
CA GLN A 615 -10.12 31.67 -7.57
C GLN A 615 -8.68 31.14 -7.64
N LYS A 616 -7.85 31.36 -6.61
CA LYS A 616 -6.42 30.98 -6.62
C LYS A 616 -6.04 30.00 -5.51
N TYR A 617 -6.79 30.01 -4.43
CA TYR A 617 -6.53 29.18 -3.25
C TYR A 617 -7.69 28.23 -2.98
N PHE A 618 -7.34 27.01 -2.57
CA PHE A 618 -8.28 26.03 -2.06
C PHE A 618 -8.13 25.97 -0.54
N ALA A 619 -9.23 26.11 0.19
CA ALA A 619 -9.24 26.13 1.64
C ALA A 619 -9.75 24.79 2.20
N PHE A 620 -9.09 24.31 3.25
CA PHE A 620 -9.46 23.12 4.02
C PHE A 620 -10.04 23.56 5.37
N THR A 621 -11.21 23.04 5.72
CA THR A 621 -11.89 23.39 7.00
C THR A 621 -11.68 22.35 8.08
N GLU A 622 -11.31 21.12 7.71
CA GLU A 622 -11.16 19.99 8.62
C GLU A 622 -9.74 19.43 8.58
N LYS A 623 -9.31 18.83 9.69
CA LYS A 623 -8.01 18.16 9.77
C LYS A 623 -8.09 16.83 9.03
N GLY A 624 -7.07 16.53 8.23
CA GLY A 624 -7.04 15.30 7.44
C GLY A 624 -5.80 15.21 6.56
N VAL A 625 -5.76 14.20 5.70
CA VAL A 625 -4.74 14.06 4.66
C VAL A 625 -5.31 14.54 3.33
N ALA A 626 -4.60 15.47 2.68
CA ALA A 626 -4.93 15.94 1.35
C ALA A 626 -3.95 15.34 0.33
N SER A 627 -4.49 14.91 -0.81
CA SER A 627 -3.72 14.38 -1.91
C SER A 627 -4.08 15.08 -3.20
N VAL A 628 -3.09 15.70 -3.84
CA VAL A 628 -3.25 16.60 -4.96
C VAL A 628 -2.60 16.00 -6.20
N ALA A 629 -3.36 15.94 -7.30
CA ALA A 629 -2.84 15.61 -8.63
C ALA A 629 -3.15 16.76 -9.59
N PHE A 630 -2.09 17.38 -10.11
CA PHE A 630 -2.16 18.49 -11.04
C PHE A 630 -1.46 18.14 -12.35
N THR A 631 -2.09 18.46 -13.48
CA THR A 631 -1.49 18.38 -14.80
C THR A 631 -1.65 19.71 -15.51
N LEU A 632 -0.57 20.19 -16.12
CA LEU A 632 -0.53 21.43 -16.88
C LEU A 632 -0.10 21.15 -18.31
N LYS A 633 -0.93 21.50 -19.29
CA LYS A 633 -0.61 21.45 -20.72
C LYS A 633 -0.34 22.86 -21.24
N LEU A 634 0.82 23.08 -21.81
CA LEU A 634 1.26 24.42 -22.23
C LEU A 634 2.22 24.41 -23.42
N ILE A 635 2.45 25.60 -23.96
CA ILE A 635 3.45 25.94 -24.97
C ILE A 635 4.39 26.97 -24.36
N HIS A 636 5.69 26.70 -24.30
CA HIS A 636 6.66 27.60 -23.69
C HIS A 636 8.04 27.54 -24.37
N SER A 637 8.82 28.61 -24.20
CA SER A 637 10.22 28.65 -24.58
C SER A 637 11.15 28.70 -23.37
N CYS A 638 10.64 28.37 -22.17
CA CYS A 638 11.43 28.27 -20.94
C CYS A 638 12.51 27.19 -21.06
N ASN A 639 13.71 27.48 -20.56
CA ASN A 639 14.73 26.45 -20.38
C ASN A 639 14.36 25.45 -19.28
N MET A 640 13.69 25.96 -18.25
CA MET A 640 13.21 25.19 -17.11
C MET A 640 11.91 25.79 -16.63
N LEU A 641 10.87 24.97 -16.53
CA LEU A 641 9.55 25.34 -16.05
C LEU A 641 9.35 24.71 -14.67
N GLN A 642 9.14 25.52 -13.65
CA GLN A 642 8.94 25.06 -12.29
C GLN A 642 7.47 25.22 -11.90
N VAL A 643 6.88 24.14 -11.41
CA VAL A 643 5.54 24.11 -10.81
C VAL A 643 5.73 23.80 -9.33
N THR A 644 5.20 24.66 -8.47
CA THR A 644 5.31 24.50 -7.02
C THR A 644 3.91 24.50 -6.40
N LEU A 645 3.64 23.50 -5.58
CA LEU A 645 2.48 23.45 -4.70
C LEU A 645 2.85 24.14 -3.40
N ASN A 646 2.13 25.22 -3.10
CA ASN A 646 2.35 26.02 -1.91
C ASN A 646 1.21 25.81 -0.92
N GLN A 647 1.55 25.72 0.36
CA GLN A 647 0.65 25.68 1.50
C GLN A 647 0.80 26.95 2.32
N LEU A 648 -0.33 27.52 2.72
CA LEU A 648 -0.43 28.68 3.57
C LEU A 648 -1.24 28.27 4.81
N THR A 649 -0.59 28.28 5.96
CA THR A 649 -1.22 28.02 7.26
C THR A 649 -1.46 29.35 7.96
N SER A 650 -2.55 29.46 8.73
CA SER A 650 -2.94 30.71 9.43
C SER A 650 -1.82 31.29 10.31
N ASP A 651 -0.90 30.47 10.82
CA ASP A 651 0.19 30.89 11.72
C ASP A 651 1.41 31.49 10.99
N SER A 652 1.59 31.17 9.70
CA SER A 652 2.71 31.65 8.88
C SER A 652 2.18 32.49 7.73
N GLY A 653 2.36 33.81 7.77
CA GLY A 653 1.92 34.71 6.68
C GLY A 653 2.63 34.53 5.32
N GLN A 654 3.54 33.56 5.17
CA GLN A 654 4.21 33.24 3.91
C GLN A 654 3.89 31.83 3.42
N PRO A 655 3.68 31.64 2.10
CA PRO A 655 3.44 30.32 1.52
C PRO A 655 4.71 29.45 1.63
N LYS A 656 4.58 28.27 2.24
CA LYS A 656 5.60 27.22 2.28
C LYS A 656 5.42 26.29 1.07
N ALA A 657 6.48 25.96 0.35
CA ALA A 657 6.43 24.94 -0.70
C ALA A 657 6.23 23.56 -0.05
N VAL A 658 5.28 22.77 -0.53
CA VAL A 658 5.03 21.39 -0.10
C VAL A 658 5.66 20.41 -1.09
N ALA A 659 5.46 20.65 -2.39
CA ALA A 659 6.02 19.80 -3.43
C ALA A 659 6.38 20.63 -4.65
N GLN A 660 7.39 20.16 -5.39
CA GLN A 660 7.86 20.82 -6.59
C GLN A 660 8.06 19.82 -7.73
N GLN A 661 7.69 20.24 -8.93
CA GLN A 661 8.03 19.54 -10.16
C GLN A 661 8.68 20.53 -11.13
N VAL A 662 9.64 20.05 -11.91
CA VAL A 662 10.33 20.86 -12.90
C VAL A 662 10.26 20.19 -14.27
N GLY A 663 9.69 20.87 -15.27
CA GLY A 663 9.76 20.50 -16.68
C GLY A 663 10.95 21.15 -17.39
N GLY A 664 11.54 20.44 -18.35
CA GLY A 664 12.62 20.99 -19.19
C GLY A 664 12.10 21.75 -20.41
N GLN A 665 12.96 21.85 -21.43
CA GLN A 665 12.61 22.48 -22.71
C GLN A 665 11.56 21.66 -23.47
N MET A 666 10.80 22.34 -24.32
CA MET A 666 9.88 21.66 -25.24
C MET A 666 10.65 20.73 -26.19
N PRO A 667 10.20 19.48 -26.39
CA PRO A 667 10.78 18.57 -27.37
C PRO A 667 10.73 19.16 -28.77
N GLU A 668 11.79 18.99 -29.55
CA GLU A 668 11.87 19.53 -30.92
C GLU A 668 10.75 18.97 -31.80
N GLY A 669 10.05 19.85 -32.51
CA GLY A 669 8.93 19.49 -33.38
C GLY A 669 7.58 19.30 -32.69
N SER A 670 7.52 19.26 -31.36
CA SER A 670 6.26 19.16 -30.60
C SER A 670 5.51 20.51 -30.53
N ILE A 671 4.17 20.46 -30.60
CA ILE A 671 3.32 21.66 -30.46
C ILE A 671 3.02 21.94 -28.99
N TRP A 672 2.81 20.88 -28.21
CA TRP A 672 2.39 20.95 -26.81
C TRP A 672 3.32 20.12 -25.94
N THR A 673 3.47 20.53 -24.68
CA THR A 673 4.11 19.74 -23.63
C THR A 673 3.23 19.74 -22.39
N SER A 674 3.45 18.76 -21.51
CA SER A 674 2.77 18.67 -20.23
C SER A 674 3.73 18.48 -19.07
N VAL A 675 3.36 19.04 -17.92
CA VAL A 675 4.04 18.84 -16.64
C VAL A 675 2.99 18.41 -15.63
N SER A 676 3.24 17.31 -14.93
CA SER A 676 2.36 16.81 -13.88
C SER A 676 3.05 16.85 -12.53
N LEU A 677 2.33 17.24 -11.48
CA LEU A 677 2.77 17.29 -10.09
C LEU A 677 1.80 16.48 -9.24
N ARG A 678 2.33 15.58 -8.40
CA ARG A 678 1.53 14.76 -7.48
C ARG A 678 2.12 14.83 -6.08
N SER A 679 1.30 15.01 -5.07
CA SER A 679 1.79 15.06 -3.69
C SER A 679 0.68 14.78 -2.69
N SER A 680 1.05 14.20 -1.56
CA SER A 680 0.15 13.96 -0.42
C SER A 680 0.76 14.54 0.86
N PHE A 681 -0.05 15.23 1.66
CA PHE A 681 0.40 15.97 2.85
C PHE A 681 -0.76 16.18 3.85
N GLU A 682 -0.43 16.48 5.10
CA GLU A 682 -1.41 16.76 6.14
C GLU A 682 -1.95 18.19 6.06
N VAL A 683 -3.25 18.33 6.29
CA VAL A 683 -3.97 19.61 6.35
C VAL A 683 -4.67 19.76 7.69
N CYS A 684 -4.78 21.00 8.14
CA CYS A 684 -5.49 21.41 9.34
C CYS A 684 -6.60 22.40 8.95
N ASN A 685 -7.47 22.72 9.91
CA ASN A 685 -8.47 23.77 9.70
C ASN A 685 -7.80 25.12 9.38
N GLY A 686 -8.21 25.74 8.29
CA GLY A 686 -7.68 27.02 7.81
C GLY A 686 -6.42 26.89 6.96
N THR A 687 -5.97 25.67 6.66
CA THR A 687 -4.91 25.46 5.67
C THR A 687 -5.43 25.83 4.29
N MET A 688 -4.66 26.63 3.55
CA MET A 688 -4.96 26.97 2.16
C MET A 688 -3.84 26.50 1.24
N ILE A 689 -4.16 26.05 0.03
CA ILE A 689 -3.16 25.64 -0.96
C ILE A 689 -3.29 26.44 -2.24
N SER A 690 -2.17 26.65 -2.93
CA SER A 690 -2.12 27.32 -4.22
C SER A 690 -1.02 26.73 -5.10
N ILE A 691 -1.17 26.83 -6.42
CA ILE A 691 -0.18 26.34 -7.39
C ILE A 691 0.46 27.53 -8.08
N SER A 692 1.77 27.65 -7.98
CA SER A 692 2.56 28.68 -8.64
C SER A 692 3.37 28.12 -9.80
N LEU A 693 3.46 28.91 -10.87
CA LEU A 693 4.27 28.64 -12.06
C LEU A 693 5.44 29.62 -12.12
N ASP A 694 6.63 29.11 -12.42
CA ASP A 694 7.83 29.90 -12.68
C ASP A 694 8.53 29.42 -13.96
N CYS A 695 8.92 30.36 -14.81
CA CYS A 695 9.60 30.11 -16.08
C CYS A 695 11.02 30.68 -16.01
N VAL A 696 11.99 29.79 -15.81
CA VAL A 696 13.40 30.17 -15.75
C VAL A 696 13.95 30.27 -17.17
N ARG A 697 14.30 31.50 -17.57
CA ARG A 697 14.86 31.87 -18.89
C ARG A 697 13.98 31.42 -20.06
N GLY A 698 13.10 32.31 -20.48
CA GLY A 698 12.21 32.11 -21.63
C GLY A 698 10.87 32.79 -21.38
N ARG A 699 9.83 32.31 -22.06
CA ARG A 699 8.45 32.78 -21.85
C ARG A 699 7.45 31.65 -21.95
N VAL A 700 6.34 31.78 -21.23
CA VAL A 700 5.14 30.96 -21.45
C VAL A 700 4.36 31.61 -22.58
N ASN A 701 4.15 30.87 -23.68
CA ASN A 701 3.45 31.38 -24.84
C ASN A 701 1.94 31.20 -24.68
N HIS A 702 1.52 29.99 -24.30
CA HIS A 702 0.11 29.65 -24.19
C HIS A 702 -0.10 28.51 -23.19
N ILE A 703 -1.21 28.53 -22.45
CA ILE A 703 -1.63 27.45 -21.54
C ILE A 703 -2.98 26.95 -22.06
N ALA A 704 -3.13 25.64 -22.20
CA ALA A 704 -4.39 25.06 -22.64
C ALA A 704 -5.45 25.22 -21.53
N HIS A 705 -6.62 25.72 -21.89
CA HIS A 705 -7.77 25.88 -20.99
C HIS A 705 -8.70 24.66 -21.03
N ASP A 706 -8.82 24.02 -22.19
CA ASP A 706 -9.64 22.82 -22.38
C ASP A 706 -8.77 21.58 -22.60
N HIS A 707 -9.19 20.44 -22.04
CA HIS A 707 -8.59 19.11 -22.22
C HIS A 707 -7.06 19.06 -22.07
N GLY A 708 -6.58 18.88 -20.83
CA GLY A 708 -5.14 18.73 -20.55
C GLY A 708 -4.63 19.47 -19.32
N THR A 709 -5.39 20.43 -18.79
CA THR A 709 -4.96 21.26 -17.67
C THR A 709 -6.00 21.22 -16.56
N GLY A 710 -5.71 20.50 -15.49
CA GLY A 710 -6.66 20.26 -14.41
C GLY A 710 -6.00 19.89 -13.10
N LEU A 711 -6.77 20.05 -12.03
CA LEU A 711 -6.42 19.76 -10.65
C LEU A 711 -7.50 18.85 -10.06
N SER A 712 -7.07 17.78 -9.39
CA SER A 712 -7.92 17.00 -8.50
C SER A 712 -7.31 16.97 -7.10
N ILE A 713 -8.17 17.12 -6.11
CA ILE A 713 -7.84 17.09 -4.69
C ILE A 713 -8.71 16.01 -4.05
N LEU A 714 -8.07 15.03 -3.43
CA LEU A 714 -8.68 14.07 -2.53
C LEU A 714 -8.39 14.53 -1.10
N TRP A 715 -9.42 14.62 -0.26
CA TRP A 715 -9.27 14.80 1.18
C TRP A 715 -9.79 13.57 1.91
N ILE A 716 -9.09 13.17 2.96
CA ILE A 716 -9.37 11.99 3.77
C ILE A 716 -9.33 12.39 5.24
N SER A 717 -10.31 11.91 6.03
CA SER A 717 -10.34 12.14 7.48
C SER A 717 -9.10 11.55 8.16
N LEU A 718 -8.55 12.28 9.13
CA LEU A 718 -7.47 11.79 9.99
C LEU A 718 -7.94 10.63 10.86
#